data_AF-S3CDH6-F1
#
_entry.id   AF-S3CDH6-F1
#
_cell.length_a   1.000
_cell.length_b   1.000
_cell.length_c   1.000
_cell.angle_alpha   90.00
_cell.angle_beta   90.00
_cell.angle_gamma   90.00
#
_symmetry.space_group_name_H-M   'P 1'
#
loop_
_entity.id
_entity.type
_entity.pdbx_description
1 polymer ?
#
loop_
_entity_poly.entity_id
_entity_poly.type
_entity_poly.pdbx_seq_one_letter_code
_entity_poly.pdbx_strand_id
1 'polypeptide(L)'
;MAEVEPTTSAVPSSMKGFTVGLIGMGDMGRMYAIRLGEAGWRQTKSSDILKNITILRNGHLVSRASDYIIYSVEAAAIGHVVKEYGPSTKQNAIVGGQTSCKDPEIKAFEKYLPDDVNIVSCHSLHGPSVDTHGQPLVLINHRASDEAFAKVETVLSCLGSKHVYLTAEMHDRITADTQAVTHVAFLSMGKAWHATQQFPWEGARYVGGIENVKINLMLRIYAQKWHVYAGLAIMNPEARKQIAQYAASTTELYKLMLEGRTEELRRRVYAARDRVFGTAENPMWEETPMVDDGLLDRFGLGEKPEHILPNNHLSLLAMVDCWSELGIVPYDHMLCSTPLFRLRLGVTENVFRDTAKLDETLRVAIEDNTFRSDDLEFTFAARGWAECVNLGHFDTWKERFVVTQNFFKPRFAEANQVGNAMMKALLESRTSIASETRATTPTTPTAPTADADDSTTVRRQSNLHCPGQPGSSSQQTNTLLPSIAITPGGKAVPQATKMGLFDQKSKFKVETTIRRVKVEPEKLATNKKSHLPGSQGPRSSAPPTISRSTNRSIVSSDRDRSNTLSESPRQSTSPPSLISQGQARARKHLTVPVRSSSHSGTVSDRKRKLVLGSTARASPASDRASFANDSDSGDEEDWEATINEQKRQRLSHDDPDRQLAHPVLLETLPRTIDDAKKAEEGAVKPKEDSARPVRKDDYKLKLIHAKDVASLALKCKPVLGAAKDEVVTELQYPGSRHRESYELVEGKDKIDAVKDIKAAISHIAHFYLTAEQAEPFVNSATGIKRQLDRASSDTIKDAGMFKAAVKESNSRLGKLHKDGTLARNLALKHGLPSDLVAFILRQVYDRTVAPNVELLRKYQNGSDNVYGELLHPFITNILVERLHMTSGQVFVDLGSGVGNVVLQAALEIGCESWGCEMMENACNLADDQKKEFSARCRLWGVKPGPVHLERGDFRANHRIQEALKRADVVLVNNQAFTSQLNDDLVRMFLDFKKGCKIVSLKSFVHDHKSASHNVNDVGSTILDVKTLSYPEEYVSWTGAGGNFCISTRK
;
A
#
# COMPACT_ATOMS: atom_id res chain seq x y z
N MET A 1 12.26 -19.29 -45.16
CA MET A 1 11.65 -20.32 -44.28
C MET A 1 10.33 -19.78 -43.79
N ALA A 2 9.37 -20.65 -43.44
CA ALA A 2 7.99 -20.22 -43.18
C ALA A 2 7.89 -19.23 -42.00
N GLU A 3 6.95 -18.31 -42.10
CA GLU A 3 6.44 -17.57 -40.95
C GLU A 3 5.79 -18.58 -39.99
N VAL A 4 6.14 -18.52 -38.70
CA VAL A 4 5.50 -19.35 -37.69
C VAL A 4 4.22 -18.63 -37.27
N GLU A 5 3.08 -19.12 -37.76
CA GLU A 5 1.77 -18.63 -37.33
C GLU A 5 1.63 -18.77 -35.80
N PRO A 6 1.00 -17.79 -35.11
CA PRO A 6 0.76 -17.89 -33.68
C PRO A 6 -0.26 -19.01 -33.42
N THR A 7 0.20 -20.09 -32.76
CA THR A 7 -0.61 -21.27 -32.48
C THR A 7 -1.84 -20.92 -31.64
N THR A 8 -3.02 -21.06 -32.24
CA THR A 8 -4.31 -20.87 -31.58
C THR A 8 -4.71 -22.12 -30.76
N SER A 9 -5.57 -21.93 -29.74
CA SER A 9 -6.13 -22.98 -28.85
C SER A 9 -5.17 -23.61 -27.83
N ALA A 10 -4.91 -22.91 -26.71
CA ALA A 10 -3.97 -23.33 -25.66
C ALA A 10 -4.58 -24.11 -24.45
N VAL A 11 -5.87 -24.47 -24.46
CA VAL A 11 -6.49 -25.34 -23.42
C VAL A 11 -6.72 -26.75 -23.98
N PRO A 12 -6.12 -27.81 -23.39
CA PRO A 12 -6.32 -29.19 -23.84
C PRO A 12 -7.79 -29.64 -23.75
N SER A 13 -8.20 -30.51 -24.68
CA SER A 13 -9.57 -31.05 -24.75
C SER A 13 -10.00 -31.80 -23.49
N SER A 14 -9.06 -32.45 -22.79
CA SER A 14 -9.24 -33.12 -21.50
C SER A 14 -9.52 -32.17 -20.33
N MET A 15 -9.19 -30.88 -20.46
CA MET A 15 -9.40 -29.84 -19.44
C MET A 15 -10.45 -28.81 -19.86
N LYS A 16 -11.31 -29.15 -20.83
CA LYS A 16 -12.36 -28.28 -21.35
C LYS A 16 -13.41 -27.94 -20.27
N GLY A 17 -13.31 -26.73 -19.72
CA GLY A 17 -14.17 -26.22 -18.64
C GLY A 17 -13.49 -26.12 -17.27
N PHE A 18 -12.24 -26.59 -17.15
CA PHE A 18 -11.40 -26.41 -15.97
C PHE A 18 -11.23 -24.92 -15.66
N THR A 19 -11.51 -24.52 -14.41
CA THR A 19 -11.57 -23.13 -13.97
C THR A 19 -10.46 -22.83 -12.97
N VAL A 20 -9.67 -21.78 -13.23
CA VAL A 20 -8.58 -21.34 -12.34
C VAL A 20 -9.05 -20.14 -11.51
N GLY A 21 -8.99 -20.26 -10.19
CA GLY A 21 -9.30 -19.20 -9.25
C GLY A 21 -8.05 -18.51 -8.76
N LEU A 22 -8.08 -17.19 -8.66
CA LEU A 22 -6.99 -16.40 -8.08
C LEU A 22 -7.49 -15.62 -6.87
N ILE A 23 -6.86 -15.85 -5.72
CA ILE A 23 -7.14 -15.13 -4.48
C ILE A 23 -5.93 -14.24 -4.18
N GLY A 24 -6.09 -12.94 -4.43
CA GLY A 24 -5.06 -11.91 -4.30
C GLY A 24 -4.72 -11.25 -5.64
N MET A 25 -4.97 -9.94 -5.75
CA MET A 25 -4.79 -9.14 -6.98
C MET A 25 -3.67 -8.09 -6.84
N GLY A 26 -2.62 -8.44 -6.10
CA GLY A 26 -1.34 -7.72 -6.13
C GLY A 26 -0.61 -7.91 -7.46
N ASP A 27 0.57 -7.29 -7.61
CA ASP A 27 1.27 -7.20 -8.89
C ASP A 27 1.53 -8.58 -9.55
N MET A 28 1.93 -9.58 -8.76
CA MET A 28 2.12 -10.96 -9.23
C MET A 28 0.80 -11.65 -9.60
N GLY A 29 -0.24 -11.48 -8.78
CA GLY A 29 -1.58 -12.00 -9.08
C GLY A 29 -2.13 -11.45 -10.39
N ARG A 30 -2.01 -10.13 -10.62
CA ARG A 30 -2.39 -9.50 -11.89
C ARG A 30 -1.61 -10.09 -13.08
N MET A 31 -0.31 -10.30 -12.94
CA MET A 31 0.52 -10.92 -13.98
C MET A 31 0.09 -12.37 -14.29
N TYR A 32 -0.17 -13.20 -13.27
CA TYR A 32 -0.74 -14.55 -13.45
C TYR A 32 -2.12 -14.48 -14.14
N ALA A 33 -3.02 -13.61 -13.69
CA ALA A 33 -4.36 -13.50 -14.23
C ALA A 33 -4.37 -13.13 -15.73
N ILE A 34 -3.51 -12.18 -16.11
CA ILE A 34 -3.33 -11.76 -17.51
C ILE A 34 -2.88 -12.95 -18.36
N ARG A 35 -1.75 -13.59 -18.01
CA ARG A 35 -1.16 -14.66 -18.84
C ARG A 35 -2.06 -15.89 -18.94
N LEU A 36 -2.69 -16.30 -17.84
CA LEU A 36 -3.67 -17.40 -17.84
C LEU A 36 -4.91 -17.07 -18.70
N GLY A 37 -5.31 -15.79 -18.77
CA GLY A 37 -6.47 -15.33 -19.52
C GLY A 37 -6.19 -15.20 -21.02
N GLU A 38 -4.98 -14.79 -21.39
CA GLU A 38 -4.45 -14.80 -22.76
C GLU A 38 -4.33 -16.24 -23.29
N ALA A 39 -3.91 -17.19 -22.45
CA ALA A 39 -3.90 -18.62 -22.73
C ALA A 39 -5.30 -19.28 -22.79
N GLY A 40 -6.38 -18.53 -22.55
CA GLY A 40 -7.75 -19.02 -22.68
C GLY A 40 -8.26 -19.86 -21.51
N TRP A 41 -7.53 -19.96 -20.39
CA TRP A 41 -8.06 -20.57 -19.17
C TRP A 41 -9.22 -19.74 -18.63
N ARG A 42 -10.35 -20.40 -18.32
CA ARG A 42 -11.47 -19.75 -17.63
C ARG A 42 -11.04 -19.39 -16.23
N GLN A 43 -11.26 -18.13 -15.86
CA GLN A 43 -10.82 -17.62 -14.56
C GLN A 43 -11.90 -16.91 -13.78
N THR A 44 -11.70 -16.84 -12.46
CA THR A 44 -12.48 -15.99 -11.56
C THR A 44 -11.58 -14.96 -10.84
N LYS A 45 -12.09 -13.73 -10.65
CA LYS A 45 -11.30 -12.47 -10.63
C LYS A 45 -11.76 -11.48 -9.56
N SER A 46 -11.01 -10.39 -9.39
CA SER A 46 -11.49 -9.12 -8.82
C SER A 46 -10.88 -7.90 -9.55
N SER A 47 -11.71 -6.95 -10.00
CA SER A 47 -11.38 -5.82 -10.91
C SER A 47 -10.90 -6.20 -12.33
N ASP A 48 -10.91 -5.22 -13.25
CA ASP A 48 -11.30 -5.43 -14.66
C ASP A 48 -10.21 -5.73 -15.72
N ILE A 49 -10.65 -5.74 -16.99
CA ILE A 49 -9.89 -5.90 -18.26
C ILE A 49 -9.47 -7.36 -18.58
N LEU A 50 -9.71 -7.79 -19.83
CA LEU A 50 -9.53 -9.12 -20.47
C LEU A 50 -10.76 -10.06 -20.50
N LYS A 51 -10.99 -10.65 -21.69
CA LYS A 51 -12.25 -11.31 -22.13
C LYS A 51 -12.54 -12.70 -21.55
N ASN A 52 -11.66 -13.28 -20.73
CA ASN A 52 -11.77 -14.67 -20.23
C ASN A 52 -11.85 -14.81 -18.69
N ILE A 53 -12.01 -13.69 -17.98
CA ILE A 53 -11.73 -13.60 -16.53
C ILE A 53 -12.91 -12.93 -15.80
N THR A 54 -13.62 -13.66 -14.95
CA THR A 54 -14.96 -13.29 -14.40
C THR A 54 -14.89 -12.79 -12.94
N ILE A 55 -15.30 -11.55 -12.67
CA ILE A 55 -15.23 -10.97 -11.32
C ILE A 55 -16.19 -11.64 -10.34
N LEU A 56 -15.68 -12.01 -9.16
CA LEU A 56 -16.44 -12.56 -8.04
C LEU A 56 -16.23 -11.73 -6.76
N ARG A 57 -17.30 -11.62 -5.97
CA ARG A 57 -17.40 -10.68 -4.84
C ARG A 57 -16.44 -10.95 -3.67
N ASN A 58 -15.98 -12.19 -3.48
CA ASN A 58 -15.06 -12.57 -2.41
C ASN A 58 -14.37 -13.91 -2.69
N GLY A 59 -13.36 -14.25 -1.86
CA GLY A 59 -12.61 -15.51 -1.99
C GLY A 59 -13.46 -16.77 -1.82
N HIS A 60 -14.56 -16.75 -1.04
CA HIS A 60 -15.45 -17.90 -0.91
C HIS A 60 -16.06 -18.32 -2.26
N LEU A 61 -16.47 -17.34 -3.08
CA LEU A 61 -17.03 -17.63 -4.40
C LEU A 61 -15.94 -18.17 -5.37
N VAL A 62 -14.72 -17.62 -5.30
CA VAL A 62 -13.56 -18.12 -6.07
C VAL A 62 -13.24 -19.57 -5.69
N SER A 63 -13.13 -19.87 -4.39
CA SER A 63 -12.85 -21.22 -3.86
C SER A 63 -13.91 -22.26 -4.25
N ARG A 64 -15.18 -21.85 -4.38
CA ARG A 64 -16.29 -22.74 -4.76
C ARG A 64 -16.43 -22.96 -6.26
N ALA A 65 -16.01 -21.99 -7.07
CA ALA A 65 -16.15 -22.04 -8.54
C ALA A 65 -14.99 -22.76 -9.24
N SER A 66 -13.82 -22.85 -8.58
CA SER A 66 -12.56 -23.19 -9.25
C SER A 66 -12.11 -24.64 -9.03
N ASP A 67 -11.41 -25.20 -10.01
CA ASP A 67 -10.77 -26.52 -9.98
C ASP A 67 -9.31 -26.45 -9.53
N TYR A 68 -8.62 -25.33 -9.79
CA TYR A 68 -7.33 -24.98 -9.20
C TYR A 68 -7.41 -23.56 -8.62
N ILE A 69 -6.95 -23.36 -7.38
CA ILE A 69 -6.97 -22.07 -6.68
C ILE A 69 -5.54 -21.66 -6.36
N ILE A 70 -5.14 -20.47 -6.82
CA ILE A 70 -3.84 -19.86 -6.53
C ILE A 70 -4.03 -18.74 -5.50
N TYR A 71 -3.42 -18.87 -4.33
CA TYR A 71 -3.32 -17.79 -3.33
C TYR A 71 -2.08 -16.93 -3.62
N SER A 72 -2.26 -15.78 -4.29
CA SER A 72 -1.21 -14.79 -4.58
C SER A 72 -1.35 -13.59 -3.64
N VAL A 73 -1.12 -13.85 -2.35
CA VAL A 73 -1.16 -12.88 -1.25
C VAL A 73 0.20 -12.75 -0.58
N GLU A 74 0.39 -11.71 0.24
CA GLU A 74 1.60 -11.58 1.05
C GLU A 74 1.77 -12.80 1.98
N ALA A 75 3.01 -13.28 2.12
CA ALA A 75 3.31 -14.47 2.90
C ALA A 75 2.94 -14.36 4.39
N ALA A 76 2.79 -13.13 4.93
CA ALA A 76 2.28 -12.90 6.28
C ALA A 76 0.74 -12.99 6.38
N ALA A 77 0.04 -12.73 5.28
CA ALA A 77 -1.43 -12.77 5.20
C ALA A 77 -1.98 -14.18 4.90
N ILE A 78 -1.17 -15.09 4.33
CA ILE A 78 -1.62 -16.43 3.89
C ILE A 78 -2.37 -17.19 4.98
N GLY A 79 -1.89 -17.18 6.23
CA GLY A 79 -2.51 -17.86 7.36
C GLY A 79 -3.88 -17.30 7.78
N HIS A 80 -4.21 -16.05 7.41
CA HIS A 80 -5.55 -15.47 7.58
C HIS A 80 -6.43 -15.80 6.37
N VAL A 81 -5.92 -15.54 5.16
CA VAL A 81 -6.68 -15.66 3.91
C VAL A 81 -7.10 -17.11 3.64
N VAL A 82 -6.24 -18.09 3.94
CA VAL A 82 -6.57 -19.52 3.84
C VAL A 82 -7.53 -19.95 4.96
N LYS A 83 -7.43 -19.39 6.18
CA LYS A 83 -8.40 -19.65 7.25
C LYS A 83 -9.82 -19.19 6.88
N GLU A 84 -9.91 -18.09 6.14
CA GLU A 84 -11.18 -17.49 5.71
C GLU A 84 -11.78 -18.22 4.50
N TYR A 85 -11.01 -18.40 3.42
CA TYR A 85 -11.53 -18.90 2.14
C TYR A 85 -11.22 -20.38 1.85
N GLY A 86 -10.26 -20.98 2.57
CA GLY A 86 -9.88 -22.39 2.44
C GLY A 86 -11.01 -23.39 2.74
N PRO A 87 -11.81 -23.20 3.83
CA PRO A 87 -12.98 -24.03 4.12
C PRO A 87 -14.12 -23.93 3.09
N SER A 88 -14.02 -23.04 2.09
CA SER A 88 -14.96 -22.94 0.97
C SER A 88 -14.46 -23.60 -0.31
N THR A 89 -13.33 -24.30 -0.28
CA THR A 89 -12.75 -24.99 -1.43
C THR A 89 -13.68 -26.09 -1.95
N LYS A 90 -13.79 -26.18 -3.28
CA LYS A 90 -14.51 -27.25 -3.99
C LYS A 90 -13.86 -28.61 -3.71
N GLN A 91 -14.69 -29.64 -3.47
CA GLN A 91 -14.24 -31.03 -3.28
C GLN A 91 -13.36 -31.51 -4.44
N ASN A 92 -12.28 -32.22 -4.12
CA ASN A 92 -11.24 -32.69 -5.06
C ASN A 92 -10.52 -31.60 -5.87
N ALA A 93 -10.73 -30.31 -5.59
CA ALA A 93 -9.98 -29.24 -6.22
C ALA A 93 -8.51 -29.23 -5.79
N ILE A 94 -7.71 -28.43 -6.48
CA ILE A 94 -6.28 -28.24 -6.24
C ILE A 94 -6.09 -26.85 -5.64
N VAL A 95 -5.22 -26.72 -4.65
CA VAL A 95 -4.84 -25.46 -4.02
C VAL A 95 -3.32 -25.30 -4.07
N GLY A 96 -2.88 -24.11 -4.47
CA GLY A 96 -1.49 -23.67 -4.42
C GLY A 96 -1.39 -22.27 -3.84
N GLY A 97 -0.24 -21.95 -3.24
CA GLY A 97 0.13 -20.59 -2.92
C GLY A 97 1.28 -20.14 -3.81
N GLN A 98 1.32 -18.84 -4.12
CA GLN A 98 2.39 -18.20 -4.86
C GLN A 98 3.28 -17.37 -3.92
N THR A 99 3.31 -17.69 -2.63
CA THR A 99 4.11 -16.95 -1.65
C THR A 99 5.59 -17.35 -1.71
N SER A 100 6.48 -16.45 -1.25
CA SER A 100 7.93 -16.67 -1.27
C SER A 100 8.49 -17.47 -0.09
N CYS A 101 7.64 -17.99 0.81
CA CYS A 101 8.03 -18.84 1.94
C CYS A 101 7.01 -19.95 2.12
N LYS A 102 7.44 -21.20 1.99
CA LYS A 102 6.54 -22.35 1.92
C LYS A 102 6.24 -22.97 3.27
N ASP A 103 7.11 -22.81 4.27
CA ASP A 103 6.82 -23.19 5.66
C ASP A 103 5.48 -22.60 6.20
N PRO A 104 5.23 -21.27 6.18
CA PRO A 104 3.95 -20.71 6.65
C PRO A 104 2.77 -21.00 5.71
N GLU A 105 3.02 -21.15 4.41
CA GLU A 105 2.01 -21.46 3.39
C GLU A 105 1.45 -22.88 3.56
N ILE A 106 2.33 -23.88 3.64
CA ILE A 106 1.96 -25.28 3.88
C ILE A 106 1.31 -25.45 5.26
N LYS A 107 1.83 -24.80 6.31
CA LYS A 107 1.20 -24.80 7.65
C LYS A 107 -0.18 -24.14 7.68
N ALA A 108 -0.47 -23.21 6.77
CA ALA A 108 -1.82 -22.67 6.61
C ALA A 108 -2.73 -23.66 5.86
N PHE A 109 -2.23 -24.30 4.80
CA PHE A 109 -2.99 -25.28 4.03
C PHE A 109 -3.37 -26.52 4.86
N GLU A 110 -2.42 -27.17 5.53
CA GLU A 110 -2.68 -28.38 6.33
C GLU A 110 -3.52 -28.14 7.60
N LYS A 111 -3.76 -26.86 7.95
CA LYS A 111 -4.56 -26.48 9.12
C LYS A 111 -6.00 -26.07 8.77
N TYR A 112 -6.26 -25.63 7.54
CA TYR A 112 -7.52 -24.97 7.17
C TYR A 112 -8.14 -25.44 5.84
N LEU A 113 -7.43 -26.24 5.03
CA LEU A 113 -8.04 -26.94 3.90
C LEU A 113 -8.64 -28.28 4.34
N PRO A 114 -9.73 -28.74 3.70
CA PRO A 114 -10.22 -30.10 3.86
C PRO A 114 -9.20 -31.18 3.45
N ASP A 115 -9.40 -32.42 3.95
CA ASP A 115 -8.57 -33.57 3.61
C ASP A 115 -8.69 -33.97 2.12
N ASP A 116 -9.86 -33.76 1.50
CA ASP A 116 -10.16 -34.08 0.09
C ASP A 116 -9.69 -33.01 -0.92
N VAL A 117 -8.80 -32.11 -0.51
CA VAL A 117 -8.17 -31.09 -1.37
C VAL A 117 -6.72 -31.45 -1.68
N ASN A 118 -6.34 -31.31 -2.96
CA ASN A 118 -4.98 -31.54 -3.43
C ASN A 118 -4.12 -30.28 -3.19
N ILE A 119 -2.90 -30.43 -2.68
CA ILE A 119 -1.97 -29.29 -2.44
C ILE A 119 -0.80 -29.34 -3.44
N VAL A 120 -0.80 -28.41 -4.39
CA VAL A 120 0.29 -28.18 -5.35
C VAL A 120 0.64 -26.70 -5.38
N SER A 121 1.80 -26.35 -4.83
CA SER A 121 2.26 -24.97 -4.64
C SER A 121 3.27 -24.56 -5.73
N CYS A 122 3.42 -23.25 -5.99
CA CYS A 122 4.36 -22.74 -6.99
C CYS A 122 5.06 -21.44 -6.56
N HIS A 123 6.19 -21.09 -7.19
CA HIS A 123 6.85 -19.80 -6.98
C HIS A 123 7.68 -19.38 -8.21
N SER A 124 7.18 -18.39 -8.96
CA SER A 124 7.98 -17.62 -9.92
C SER A 124 9.15 -16.94 -9.22
N LEU A 125 10.39 -17.26 -9.60
CA LEU A 125 11.60 -16.60 -9.06
C LEU A 125 11.95 -15.30 -9.81
N HIS A 126 10.94 -14.63 -10.35
CA HIS A 126 11.05 -13.39 -11.12
C HIS A 126 9.97 -12.38 -10.70
N GLY A 127 10.21 -11.10 -10.97
CA GLY A 127 9.23 -10.04 -10.69
C GLY A 127 8.06 -10.01 -11.70
N PRO A 128 7.00 -9.24 -11.40
CA PRO A 128 5.79 -9.16 -12.23
C PRO A 128 6.00 -8.41 -13.55
N SER A 129 7.05 -7.58 -13.63
CA SER A 129 7.45 -6.82 -14.81
C SER A 129 8.60 -7.46 -15.60
N VAL A 130 9.00 -8.69 -15.23
CA VAL A 130 10.05 -9.46 -15.91
C VAL A 130 9.37 -10.46 -16.84
N ASP A 131 9.87 -10.60 -18.06
CA ASP A 131 9.36 -11.65 -18.93
C ASP A 131 9.62 -13.04 -18.33
N THR A 132 8.62 -13.91 -18.42
CA THR A 132 8.53 -15.20 -17.73
C THR A 132 9.23 -16.31 -18.51
N HIS A 133 9.48 -16.09 -19.81
CA HIS A 133 10.07 -17.08 -20.71
C HIS A 133 11.48 -17.48 -20.25
N GLY A 134 11.70 -18.77 -20.05
CA GLY A 134 12.96 -19.35 -19.56
C GLY A 134 13.35 -19.00 -18.11
N GLN A 135 12.57 -18.18 -17.39
CA GLN A 135 12.82 -17.91 -15.97
C GLN A 135 12.45 -19.12 -15.10
N PRO A 136 13.07 -19.34 -13.93
CA PRO A 136 12.70 -20.43 -13.04
C PRO A 136 11.31 -20.23 -12.43
N LEU A 137 10.46 -21.25 -12.58
CA LEU A 137 9.20 -21.41 -11.87
C LEU A 137 9.29 -22.68 -11.03
N VAL A 138 9.32 -22.53 -9.70
CA VAL A 138 9.32 -23.69 -8.80
C VAL A 138 7.90 -24.27 -8.74
N LEU A 139 7.79 -25.61 -8.82
CA LEU A 139 6.56 -26.37 -8.60
C LEU A 139 6.79 -27.36 -7.45
N ILE A 140 5.80 -27.49 -6.57
CA ILE A 140 5.89 -28.24 -5.31
C ILE A 140 4.64 -29.12 -5.17
N ASN A 141 4.75 -30.41 -5.47
CA ASN A 141 3.75 -31.38 -5.04
C ASN A 141 3.94 -31.63 -3.54
N HIS A 142 2.98 -31.18 -2.72
CA HIS A 142 3.02 -31.38 -1.27
C HIS A 142 2.03 -32.46 -0.83
N ARG A 143 0.80 -32.43 -1.36
CA ARG A 143 -0.26 -33.41 -1.05
C ARG A 143 -1.23 -33.56 -2.22
N ALA A 144 -0.75 -34.07 -3.36
CA ALA A 144 -1.58 -34.27 -4.55
C ALA A 144 -1.20 -35.53 -5.35
N SER A 145 -2.16 -36.06 -6.11
CA SER A 145 -1.90 -37.15 -7.07
C SER A 145 -1.13 -36.64 -8.30
N ASP A 146 -0.46 -37.55 -9.02
CA ASP A 146 0.26 -37.23 -10.25
C ASP A 146 -0.66 -36.60 -11.33
N GLU A 147 -1.94 -37.02 -11.37
CA GLU A 147 -2.95 -36.44 -12.27
C GLU A 147 -3.30 -34.99 -11.88
N ALA A 148 -3.36 -34.68 -10.59
CA ALA A 148 -3.57 -33.32 -10.11
C ALA A 148 -2.31 -32.46 -10.35
N PHE A 149 -1.12 -33.01 -10.14
CA PHE A 149 0.14 -32.32 -10.43
C PHE A 149 0.28 -31.98 -11.93
N ALA A 150 0.03 -32.95 -12.81
CA ALA A 150 0.08 -32.76 -14.27
C ALA A 150 -0.92 -31.69 -14.76
N LYS A 151 -2.09 -31.55 -14.12
CA LYS A 151 -3.05 -30.46 -14.41
C LYS A 151 -2.48 -29.09 -14.07
N VAL A 152 -1.80 -28.93 -12.93
CA VAL A 152 -1.18 -27.65 -12.53
C VAL A 152 0.01 -27.32 -13.44
N GLU A 153 0.85 -28.29 -13.78
CA GLU A 153 1.91 -28.14 -14.77
C GLU A 153 1.35 -27.70 -16.14
N THR A 154 0.29 -28.35 -16.60
CA THR A 154 -0.40 -27.99 -17.86
C THR A 154 -0.91 -26.54 -17.83
N VAL A 155 -1.54 -26.11 -16.73
CA VAL A 155 -2.04 -24.74 -16.55
C VAL A 155 -0.90 -23.72 -16.56
N LEU A 156 0.19 -23.98 -15.84
CA LEU A 156 1.30 -23.03 -15.68
C LEU A 156 2.28 -23.01 -16.87
N SER A 157 2.25 -24.02 -17.75
CA SER A 157 3.07 -24.09 -18.96
C SER A 157 2.94 -22.86 -19.87
N CYS A 158 1.80 -22.17 -19.86
CA CYS A 158 1.56 -20.94 -20.62
C CYS A 158 2.46 -19.75 -20.22
N LEU A 159 3.17 -19.84 -19.09
CA LEU A 159 4.19 -18.86 -18.69
C LEU A 159 5.50 -19.03 -19.47
N GLY A 160 5.72 -20.15 -20.18
CA GLY A 160 6.99 -20.43 -20.88
C GLY A 160 8.21 -20.51 -19.95
N SER A 161 7.98 -20.65 -18.64
CA SER A 161 9.00 -20.68 -17.61
C SER A 161 9.66 -22.06 -17.52
N LYS A 162 10.93 -22.10 -17.09
CA LYS A 162 11.60 -23.36 -16.78
C LYS A 162 11.06 -23.90 -15.45
N HIS A 163 10.27 -24.98 -15.52
CA HIS A 163 9.80 -25.67 -14.33
C HIS A 163 10.97 -26.27 -13.53
N VAL A 164 10.91 -26.15 -12.20
CA VAL A 164 11.89 -26.70 -11.25
C VAL A 164 11.11 -27.38 -10.11
N TYR A 165 11.28 -28.69 -9.95
CA TYR A 165 10.55 -29.46 -8.95
C TYR A 165 11.32 -29.51 -7.62
N LEU A 166 10.69 -29.08 -6.53
CA LEU A 166 11.29 -29.05 -5.19
C LEU A 166 10.26 -29.44 -4.13
N THR A 167 10.72 -29.87 -2.95
CA THR A 167 9.90 -29.90 -1.74
C THR A 167 9.80 -28.49 -1.13
N ALA A 168 8.81 -28.25 -0.25
CA ALA A 168 8.68 -26.99 0.47
C ALA A 168 9.94 -26.64 1.31
N GLU A 169 10.55 -27.64 1.95
CA GLU A 169 11.79 -27.50 2.72
C GLU A 169 12.98 -27.15 1.83
N MET A 170 13.16 -27.87 0.71
CA MET A 170 14.25 -27.58 -0.25
C MET A 170 14.07 -26.19 -0.88
N HIS A 171 12.84 -25.78 -1.20
CA HIS A 171 12.56 -24.43 -1.69
C HIS A 171 12.97 -23.35 -0.68
N ASP A 172 12.55 -23.48 0.58
CA ASP A 172 12.84 -22.45 1.59
C ASP A 172 14.34 -22.42 1.91
N ARG A 173 15.03 -23.57 1.97
CA ARG A 173 16.50 -23.61 2.08
C ARG A 173 17.18 -22.92 0.88
N ILE A 174 16.85 -23.30 -0.35
CA ILE A 174 17.45 -22.75 -1.57
C ILE A 174 17.19 -21.24 -1.70
N THR A 175 16.00 -20.76 -1.35
CA THR A 175 15.69 -19.32 -1.39
C THR A 175 16.34 -18.53 -0.26
N ALA A 176 16.63 -19.14 0.90
CA ALA A 176 17.50 -18.55 1.89
C ALA A 176 18.95 -18.46 1.34
N ASP A 177 19.56 -19.60 1.00
CA ASP A 177 20.96 -19.72 0.57
C ASP A 177 21.31 -18.79 -0.61
N THR A 178 20.38 -18.59 -1.55
CA THR A 178 20.58 -17.73 -2.73
C THR A 178 20.17 -16.26 -2.55
N GLN A 179 19.48 -15.89 -1.45
CA GLN A 179 18.91 -14.54 -1.33
C GLN A 179 19.00 -13.87 0.05
N ALA A 180 18.91 -14.61 1.16
CA ALA A 180 18.76 -14.03 2.50
C ALA A 180 19.98 -13.19 2.93
N VAL A 181 21.16 -13.82 2.99
CA VAL A 181 22.45 -13.16 3.26
C VAL A 181 22.64 -11.93 2.36
N THR A 182 22.41 -12.12 1.06
CA THR A 182 22.63 -11.10 0.03
C THR A 182 21.65 -9.93 0.13
N HIS A 183 20.40 -10.17 0.54
CA HIS A 183 19.44 -9.10 0.78
C HIS A 183 19.79 -8.30 2.04
N VAL A 184 20.15 -8.95 3.15
CA VAL A 184 20.56 -8.20 4.36
C VAL A 184 21.86 -7.42 4.14
N ALA A 185 22.80 -7.91 3.34
CA ALA A 185 24.02 -7.18 2.96
C ALA A 185 23.67 -5.82 2.30
N PHE A 186 22.90 -5.81 1.21
CA PHE A 186 22.56 -4.57 0.51
C PHE A 186 21.56 -3.67 1.26
N LEU A 187 20.65 -4.26 2.06
CA LEU A 187 19.84 -3.49 3.01
C LEU A 187 20.70 -2.79 4.07
N SER A 188 21.80 -3.43 4.49
CA SER A 188 22.74 -2.85 5.46
C SER A 188 23.54 -1.70 4.85
N MET A 189 24.02 -1.83 3.59
CA MET A 189 24.69 -0.75 2.87
C MET A 189 23.80 0.50 2.76
N GLY A 190 22.56 0.33 2.27
CA GLY A 190 21.61 1.43 2.17
C GLY A 190 21.28 2.07 3.52
N LYS A 191 21.21 1.28 4.60
CA LYS A 191 20.93 1.83 5.92
C LYS A 191 22.12 2.58 6.54
N ALA A 192 23.36 2.15 6.25
CA ALA A 192 24.57 2.84 6.66
C ALA A 192 24.73 4.20 5.96
N TRP A 193 24.56 4.24 4.64
CA TRP A 193 24.58 5.49 3.86
C TRP A 193 23.45 6.46 4.24
N HIS A 194 22.28 5.93 4.61
CA HIS A 194 21.24 6.73 5.27
C HIS A 194 21.72 7.28 6.62
N ALA A 195 22.36 6.47 7.47
CA ALA A 195 22.83 6.93 8.79
C ALA A 195 23.86 8.07 8.69
N THR A 196 24.76 8.00 7.70
CA THR A 196 25.73 9.08 7.39
C THR A 196 25.14 10.23 6.56
N GLN A 197 23.87 10.13 6.14
CA GLN A 197 23.15 11.10 5.27
C GLN A 197 23.88 11.42 3.96
N GLN A 198 24.59 10.44 3.38
CA GLN A 198 25.37 10.62 2.15
C GLN A 198 24.86 9.72 1.02
N PHE A 199 24.77 10.27 -0.20
CA PHE A 199 24.62 9.45 -1.41
C PHE A 199 25.99 8.94 -1.84
N PRO A 200 26.20 7.62 -1.97
CA PRO A 200 27.55 7.07 -2.13
C PRO A 200 28.27 7.51 -3.41
N TRP A 201 27.53 7.78 -4.49
CA TRP A 201 28.06 8.27 -5.77
C TRP A 201 28.30 9.79 -5.83
N GLU A 202 27.92 10.55 -4.79
CA GLU A 202 28.18 12.00 -4.70
C GLU A 202 29.56 12.33 -4.06
N GLY A 203 30.32 11.31 -3.68
CA GLY A 203 31.71 11.44 -3.20
C GLY A 203 32.62 10.34 -3.75
N ALA A 204 33.93 10.59 -3.79
CA ALA A 204 34.92 9.73 -4.44
C ALA A 204 35.07 8.30 -3.85
N ARG A 205 34.42 7.99 -2.71
CA ARG A 205 34.61 6.73 -1.97
C ARG A 205 33.88 5.53 -2.58
N TYR A 206 32.80 5.72 -3.34
CA TYR A 206 32.01 4.61 -3.87
C TYR A 206 31.66 4.77 -5.37
N VAL A 207 32.68 5.02 -6.21
CA VAL A 207 32.51 5.20 -7.66
C VAL A 207 33.49 4.32 -8.44
N GLY A 208 32.98 3.57 -9.43
CA GLY A 208 33.77 2.68 -10.29
C GLY A 208 33.60 1.19 -9.96
N GLY A 209 33.91 0.33 -10.95
CA GLY A 209 33.97 -1.13 -10.83
C GLY A 209 32.84 -1.77 -10.00
N ILE A 210 33.24 -2.51 -8.96
CA ILE A 210 32.36 -3.26 -8.07
C ILE A 210 31.36 -2.36 -7.31
N GLU A 211 31.72 -1.11 -6.98
CA GLU A 211 30.85 -0.19 -6.24
C GLU A 211 29.60 0.17 -7.02
N ASN A 212 29.73 0.38 -8.34
CA ASN A 212 28.61 0.63 -9.24
C ASN A 212 27.53 -0.48 -9.12
N VAL A 213 27.94 -1.74 -9.09
CA VAL A 213 27.01 -2.87 -8.99
C VAL A 213 26.38 -2.95 -7.60
N LYS A 214 27.16 -2.78 -6.52
CA LYS A 214 26.63 -2.77 -5.15
C LYS A 214 25.58 -1.66 -4.96
N ILE A 215 25.83 -0.47 -5.50
CA ILE A 215 24.90 0.67 -5.48
C ILE A 215 23.63 0.36 -6.27
N ASN A 216 23.75 -0.11 -7.53
CA ASN A 216 22.59 -0.45 -8.37
C ASN A 216 21.72 -1.55 -7.73
N LEU A 217 22.33 -2.53 -7.06
CA LEU A 217 21.61 -3.59 -6.34
C LEU A 217 20.91 -3.08 -5.08
N MET A 218 21.55 -2.23 -4.29
CA MET A 218 20.96 -1.56 -3.13
C MET A 218 19.74 -0.73 -3.55
N LEU A 219 19.89 0.13 -4.57
CA LEU A 219 18.81 0.97 -5.08
C LEU A 219 17.66 0.13 -5.65
N ARG A 220 17.96 -0.97 -6.36
CA ARG A 220 16.94 -1.91 -6.86
C ARG A 220 16.15 -2.59 -5.73
N ILE A 221 16.77 -2.84 -4.57
CA ILE A 221 16.07 -3.38 -3.39
C ILE A 221 15.19 -2.31 -2.75
N TYR A 222 15.72 -1.10 -2.51
CA TYR A 222 14.94 -0.02 -1.91
C TYR A 222 13.88 0.58 -2.85
N ALA A 223 13.96 0.38 -4.16
CA ALA A 223 12.90 0.72 -5.11
C ALA A 223 11.68 -0.23 -5.08
N GLN A 224 11.74 -1.33 -4.32
CA GLN A 224 10.69 -2.35 -4.22
C GLN A 224 9.89 -2.26 -2.90
N LYS A 225 8.83 -3.05 -2.78
CA LYS A 225 7.95 -3.05 -1.59
C LYS A 225 8.60 -3.81 -0.42
N TRP A 226 8.66 -3.16 0.75
CA TRP A 226 9.35 -3.65 1.96
C TRP A 226 8.96 -5.08 2.39
N HIS A 227 7.68 -5.44 2.22
CA HIS A 227 7.11 -6.71 2.69
C HIS A 227 7.65 -7.94 1.93
N VAL A 228 8.16 -7.75 0.71
CA VAL A 228 8.80 -8.83 -0.08
C VAL A 228 10.07 -9.31 0.63
N TYR A 229 10.89 -8.39 1.13
CA TYR A 229 12.12 -8.72 1.85
C TYR A 229 11.83 -9.12 3.30
N ALA A 230 10.89 -8.44 3.97
CA ALA A 230 10.47 -8.78 5.33
C ALA A 230 9.92 -10.21 5.42
N GLY A 231 9.08 -10.60 4.45
CA GLY A 231 8.48 -11.93 4.42
C GLY A 231 9.52 -13.04 4.37
N LEU A 232 10.46 -12.95 3.42
CA LEU A 232 11.57 -13.90 3.31
C LEU A 232 12.46 -13.88 4.56
N ALA A 233 12.87 -12.70 5.03
CA ALA A 233 13.80 -12.59 6.14
C ALA A 233 13.22 -13.11 7.47
N ILE A 234 11.94 -12.84 7.75
CA ILE A 234 11.31 -13.13 9.05
C ILE A 234 10.70 -14.54 9.11
N MET A 235 10.10 -15.04 8.03
CA MET A 235 9.28 -16.27 8.10
C MET A 235 9.94 -17.53 7.55
N ASN A 236 11.03 -17.40 6.78
CA ASN A 236 11.84 -18.55 6.38
C ASN A 236 12.83 -18.91 7.52
N PRO A 237 12.76 -20.11 8.13
CA PRO A 237 13.61 -20.47 9.27
C PRO A 237 15.13 -20.46 8.94
N GLU A 238 15.50 -20.82 7.72
CA GLU A 238 16.91 -20.84 7.29
C GLU A 238 17.44 -19.43 7.03
N ALA A 239 16.59 -18.54 6.49
CA ALA A 239 16.92 -17.13 6.34
C ALA A 239 17.22 -16.46 7.68
N ARG A 240 16.50 -16.81 8.76
CA ARG A 240 16.76 -16.29 10.11
C ARG A 240 18.16 -16.69 10.62
N LYS A 241 18.54 -17.96 10.46
CA LYS A 241 19.88 -18.46 10.83
C LYS A 241 20.98 -17.70 10.06
N GLN A 242 20.80 -17.57 8.75
CA GLN A 242 21.74 -16.90 7.86
C GLN A 242 21.90 -15.41 8.17
N ILE A 243 20.80 -14.70 8.43
CA ILE A 243 20.85 -13.28 8.77
C ILE A 243 21.49 -13.05 10.15
N ALA A 244 21.24 -13.94 11.11
CA ALA A 244 21.91 -13.90 12.42
C ALA A 244 23.43 -14.16 12.29
N GLN A 245 23.85 -15.19 11.53
CA GLN A 245 25.25 -15.45 11.28
C GLN A 245 25.93 -14.31 10.50
N TYR A 246 25.27 -13.74 9.49
CA TYR A 246 25.83 -12.62 8.73
C TYR A 246 26.15 -11.41 9.60
N ALA A 247 25.27 -11.10 10.57
CA ALA A 247 25.53 -10.04 11.54
C ALA A 247 26.69 -10.38 12.50
N ALA A 248 26.85 -11.66 12.88
CA ALA A 248 28.00 -12.13 13.66
C ALA A 248 29.31 -12.01 12.86
N SER A 249 29.37 -12.61 11.67
CA SER A 249 30.48 -12.53 10.71
C SER A 249 30.90 -11.09 10.42
N THR A 250 29.95 -10.19 10.13
CA THR A 250 30.23 -8.75 9.95
C THR A 250 30.87 -8.14 11.21
N THR A 251 30.29 -8.39 12.38
CA THR A 251 30.77 -7.86 13.66
C THR A 251 32.16 -8.38 14.05
N GLU A 252 32.46 -9.63 13.72
CA GLU A 252 33.73 -10.28 14.07
C GLU A 252 34.86 -9.89 13.12
N LEU A 253 34.61 -9.85 11.81
CA LEU A 253 35.58 -9.33 10.84
C LEU A 253 35.91 -7.86 11.13
N TYR A 254 34.90 -7.03 11.43
CA TYR A 254 35.11 -5.62 11.79
C TYR A 254 35.92 -5.43 13.09
N LYS A 255 35.76 -6.32 14.09
CA LYS A 255 36.63 -6.33 15.28
C LYS A 255 38.09 -6.67 14.93
N LEU A 256 38.32 -7.71 14.13
CA LEU A 256 39.68 -8.08 13.71
C LEU A 256 40.37 -6.95 12.93
N MET A 257 39.61 -6.21 12.12
CA MET A 257 40.06 -4.99 11.43
C MET A 257 40.42 -3.87 12.42
N LEU A 258 39.56 -3.57 13.40
CA LEU A 258 39.81 -2.55 14.43
C LEU A 258 40.98 -2.89 15.36
N GLU A 259 41.16 -4.17 15.71
CA GLU A 259 42.23 -4.66 16.57
C GLU A 259 43.57 -4.88 15.84
N GLY A 260 43.62 -4.65 14.51
CA GLY A 260 44.84 -4.79 13.72
C GLY A 260 45.34 -6.23 13.57
N ARG A 261 44.46 -7.24 13.71
CA ARG A 261 44.86 -8.66 13.74
C ARG A 261 45.01 -9.27 12.34
N THR A 262 45.97 -8.78 11.56
CA THR A 262 46.19 -9.16 10.14
C THR A 262 46.19 -10.67 9.91
N GLU A 263 46.99 -11.44 10.65
CA GLU A 263 47.10 -12.90 10.48
C GLU A 263 45.81 -13.65 10.82
N GLU A 264 45.06 -13.19 11.81
CA GLU A 264 43.79 -13.82 12.20
C GLU A 264 42.68 -13.52 11.20
N LEU A 265 42.62 -12.28 10.71
CA LEU A 265 41.72 -11.85 9.63
C LEU A 265 42.03 -12.60 8.32
N ARG A 266 43.31 -12.66 7.92
CA ARG A 266 43.78 -13.38 6.73
C ARG A 266 43.41 -14.85 6.81
N ARG A 267 43.80 -15.55 7.89
CA ARG A 267 43.49 -16.97 8.10
C ARG A 267 42.00 -17.26 8.03
N ARG A 268 41.15 -16.41 8.60
CA ARG A 268 39.69 -16.56 8.58
C ARG A 268 39.11 -16.39 7.17
N VAL A 269 39.46 -15.30 6.49
CA VAL A 269 38.95 -14.99 5.14
C VAL A 269 39.43 -16.01 4.10
N TYR A 270 40.68 -16.47 4.19
CA TYR A 270 41.18 -17.53 3.30
C TYR A 270 40.54 -18.89 3.57
N ALA A 271 40.33 -19.28 4.84
CA ALA A 271 39.58 -20.50 5.15
C ALA A 271 38.13 -20.45 4.63
N ALA A 272 37.52 -19.25 4.62
CA ALA A 272 36.20 -19.04 4.03
C ALA A 272 36.21 -19.09 2.49
N ARG A 273 37.23 -18.51 1.83
CA ARG A 273 37.47 -18.66 0.38
C ARG A 273 37.51 -20.12 -0.02
N ASP A 274 38.39 -20.89 0.63
CA ASP A 274 38.74 -22.25 0.22
C ASP A 274 37.55 -23.21 0.36
N ARG A 275 36.65 -22.99 1.34
CA ARG A 275 35.39 -23.75 1.49
C ARG A 275 34.33 -23.42 0.43
N VAL A 276 34.27 -22.17 -0.06
CA VAL A 276 33.17 -21.69 -0.92
C VAL A 276 33.52 -21.74 -2.41
N PHE A 277 34.79 -21.48 -2.77
CA PHE A 277 35.26 -21.37 -4.15
C PHE A 277 36.32 -22.42 -4.54
N GLY A 278 36.92 -23.12 -3.57
CA GLY A 278 38.14 -23.91 -3.77
C GLY A 278 39.40 -23.06 -3.63
N THR A 279 40.57 -23.67 -3.85
CA THR A 279 41.86 -22.97 -3.83
C THR A 279 42.21 -22.41 -5.21
N ALA A 280 43.26 -21.59 -5.33
CA ALA A 280 43.67 -21.02 -6.62
C ALA A 280 44.19 -22.09 -7.60
N GLU A 281 44.72 -23.20 -7.07
CA GLU A 281 45.29 -24.32 -7.81
C GLU A 281 44.24 -25.39 -8.16
N ASN A 282 43.10 -25.37 -7.48
CA ASN A 282 41.98 -26.30 -7.67
C ASN A 282 40.63 -25.57 -7.43
N PRO A 283 40.22 -24.67 -8.35
CA PRO A 283 38.95 -23.98 -8.26
C PRO A 283 37.79 -24.98 -8.41
N MET A 284 36.76 -24.83 -7.59
CA MET A 284 35.65 -25.78 -7.52
C MET A 284 34.64 -25.63 -8.69
N TRP A 285 34.80 -24.60 -9.53
CA TRP A 285 33.88 -24.21 -10.60
C TRP A 285 34.63 -23.66 -11.83
N GLU A 286 33.92 -23.46 -12.96
CA GLU A 286 34.46 -23.11 -14.29
C GLU A 286 35.54 -22.01 -14.29
N GLU A 287 36.54 -22.13 -15.18
CA GLU A 287 37.74 -21.25 -15.21
C GLU A 287 37.40 -19.77 -15.46
N THR A 288 36.42 -19.48 -16.31
CA THR A 288 35.96 -18.11 -16.60
C THR A 288 35.07 -17.54 -15.48
N PRO A 289 35.39 -16.35 -14.91
CA PRO A 289 34.54 -15.66 -13.95
C PRO A 289 33.15 -15.31 -14.50
N MET A 290 32.12 -15.29 -13.66
CA MET A 290 30.73 -15.01 -14.07
C MET A 290 30.49 -13.59 -14.62
N VAL A 291 31.39 -12.63 -14.34
CA VAL A 291 31.29 -11.22 -14.74
C VAL A 291 32.69 -10.66 -15.03
N ASP A 292 32.84 -9.97 -16.17
CA ASP A 292 34.05 -9.26 -16.60
C ASP A 292 34.16 -7.85 -15.98
N ASP A 293 35.37 -7.47 -15.55
CA ASP A 293 35.68 -6.13 -15.02
C ASP A 293 35.34 -5.03 -16.04
N GLY A 294 35.59 -5.29 -17.33
CA GLY A 294 35.26 -4.40 -18.44
C GLY A 294 33.76 -4.16 -18.65
N LEU A 295 32.88 -4.90 -17.97
CA LEU A 295 31.42 -4.70 -17.94
C LEU A 295 30.96 -3.93 -16.69
N LEU A 296 31.64 -4.08 -15.54
CA LEU A 296 31.30 -3.44 -14.26
C LEU A 296 31.42 -1.91 -14.32
N ASP A 297 32.44 -1.41 -15.03
CA ASP A 297 32.74 0.02 -15.14
C ASP A 297 31.72 0.83 -15.98
N ARG A 298 30.83 0.17 -16.72
CA ARG A 298 29.92 0.83 -17.69
C ARG A 298 28.64 1.40 -17.08
N PHE A 299 28.36 1.16 -15.82
CA PHE A 299 27.04 1.40 -15.20
C PHE A 299 27.09 2.21 -13.88
N GLY A 300 27.98 3.21 -13.82
CA GLY A 300 28.07 4.16 -12.70
C GLY A 300 26.94 5.20 -12.68
N LEU A 301 26.70 5.77 -11.50
CA LEU A 301 25.77 6.90 -11.24
C LEU A 301 26.51 8.22 -10.95
N GLY A 302 27.83 8.26 -11.17
CA GLY A 302 28.67 9.43 -11.01
C GLY A 302 29.80 9.43 -12.04
N GLU A 303 30.50 10.56 -12.18
CA GLU A 303 31.65 10.67 -13.10
C GLU A 303 32.79 9.75 -12.64
N LYS A 304 33.41 9.02 -13.58
CA LYS A 304 34.48 8.07 -13.25
C LYS A 304 35.72 8.85 -12.78
N PRO A 305 36.22 8.64 -11.55
CA PRO A 305 37.42 9.32 -11.07
C PRO A 305 38.67 8.82 -11.79
N GLU A 306 39.70 9.67 -11.87
CA GLU A 306 41.02 9.31 -12.45
C GLU A 306 41.71 8.18 -11.67
N HIS A 307 41.42 8.09 -10.37
CA HIS A 307 41.86 7.00 -9.49
C HIS A 307 40.67 6.48 -8.68
N ILE A 308 40.46 5.16 -8.72
CA ILE A 308 39.46 4.47 -7.87
C ILE A 308 40.12 4.19 -6.52
N LEU A 309 39.42 4.50 -5.42
CA LEU A 309 39.92 4.22 -4.07
C LEU A 309 39.79 2.73 -3.73
N PRO A 310 40.86 2.05 -3.24
CA PRO A 310 40.77 0.68 -2.75
C PRO A 310 39.79 0.55 -1.58
N ASN A 311 39.00 -0.53 -1.55
CA ASN A 311 37.98 -0.77 -0.54
C ASN A 311 38.24 -2.10 0.17
N ASN A 312 37.99 -2.17 1.49
CA ASN A 312 38.07 -3.41 2.27
C ASN A 312 36.93 -4.41 1.98
N HIS A 313 35.90 -3.96 1.25
CA HIS A 313 34.74 -4.77 0.86
C HIS A 313 34.11 -5.59 2.01
N LEU A 314 34.10 -5.10 3.26
CA LEU A 314 33.55 -5.80 4.45
C LEU A 314 32.19 -6.47 4.18
N SER A 315 31.31 -5.76 3.47
CA SER A 315 30.02 -6.28 2.98
C SER A 315 30.08 -7.64 2.26
N LEU A 316 31.11 -7.89 1.44
CA LEU A 316 31.35 -9.13 0.68
C LEU A 316 32.16 -10.14 1.51
N LEU A 317 33.16 -9.67 2.27
CA LEU A 317 33.95 -10.55 3.16
C LEU A 317 33.03 -11.28 4.16
N ALA A 318 32.08 -10.56 4.75
CA ALA A 318 31.09 -11.12 5.66
C ALA A 318 30.09 -12.07 4.98
N MET A 319 29.88 -11.98 3.66
CA MET A 319 29.01 -12.93 2.94
C MET A 319 29.68 -14.29 2.82
N VAL A 320 30.96 -14.31 2.40
CA VAL A 320 31.72 -15.56 2.24
C VAL A 320 32.02 -16.20 3.60
N ASP A 321 32.32 -15.41 4.62
CA ASP A 321 32.47 -15.90 6.01
C ASP A 321 31.16 -16.52 6.53
N CYS A 322 30.01 -15.86 6.31
CA CYS A 322 28.70 -16.39 6.68
C CYS A 322 28.33 -17.68 5.94
N TRP A 323 28.67 -17.79 4.65
CA TRP A 323 28.48 -19.03 3.89
C TRP A 323 29.39 -20.16 4.39
N SER A 324 30.66 -19.84 4.64
CA SER A 324 31.68 -20.73 5.18
C SER A 324 31.30 -21.36 6.51
N GLU A 325 30.80 -20.56 7.47
CA GLU A 325 30.45 -21.04 8.81
C GLU A 325 29.10 -21.80 8.86
N LEU A 326 28.27 -21.68 7.82
CA LEU A 326 27.02 -22.44 7.69
C LEU A 326 27.12 -23.63 6.72
N GLY A 327 28.29 -23.85 6.10
CA GLY A 327 28.48 -24.90 5.09
C GLY A 327 27.65 -24.70 3.82
N ILE A 328 27.39 -23.44 3.45
CA ILE A 328 26.61 -23.08 2.26
C ILE A 328 27.58 -22.89 1.07
N VAL A 329 27.38 -23.66 0.01
CA VAL A 329 28.04 -23.45 -1.29
C VAL A 329 27.01 -22.87 -2.26
N PRO A 330 27.06 -21.57 -2.62
CA PRO A 330 26.00 -20.92 -3.41
C PRO A 330 25.81 -21.49 -4.83
N TYR A 331 26.83 -22.16 -5.36
CA TYR A 331 26.84 -22.76 -6.69
C TYR A 331 25.96 -24.02 -6.80
N ASP A 332 25.82 -24.80 -5.71
CA ASP A 332 24.96 -26.01 -5.68
C ASP A 332 23.49 -25.69 -6.02
N HIS A 333 23.07 -24.46 -5.69
CA HIS A 333 21.71 -23.97 -5.85
C HIS A 333 21.45 -23.25 -7.17
N MET A 334 22.36 -23.38 -8.14
CA MET A 334 22.27 -22.76 -9.47
C MET A 334 21.05 -23.19 -10.29
N LEU A 335 20.34 -24.26 -9.92
CA LEU A 335 19.03 -24.62 -10.51
C LEU A 335 17.98 -23.51 -10.37
N CYS A 336 18.00 -22.77 -9.24
CA CYS A 336 17.10 -21.66 -8.96
C CYS A 336 17.72 -20.27 -9.23
N SER A 337 18.90 -20.23 -9.86
CA SER A 337 19.64 -18.97 -10.03
C SER A 337 18.95 -17.98 -10.97
N THR A 338 18.62 -16.81 -10.43
CA THR A 338 18.17 -15.65 -11.21
C THR A 338 19.37 -14.91 -11.83
N PRO A 339 19.18 -14.05 -12.84
CA PRO A 339 20.24 -13.18 -13.35
C PRO A 339 20.84 -12.28 -12.25
N LEU A 340 20.01 -11.81 -11.31
CA LEU A 340 20.45 -11.02 -10.15
C LEU A 340 21.28 -11.85 -9.16
N PHE A 341 20.97 -13.12 -8.95
CA PHE A 341 21.81 -13.98 -8.11
C PHE A 341 23.20 -14.18 -8.75
N ARG A 342 23.27 -14.50 -10.04
CA ARG A 342 24.57 -14.67 -10.75
C ARG A 342 25.42 -13.40 -10.71
N LEU A 343 24.82 -12.22 -10.90
CA LEU A 343 25.55 -10.94 -10.77
C LEU A 343 26.13 -10.75 -9.35
N ARG A 344 25.37 -11.09 -8.31
CA ARG A 344 25.78 -10.95 -6.90
C ARG A 344 26.87 -11.95 -6.52
N LEU A 345 26.76 -13.19 -7.01
CA LEU A 345 27.79 -14.21 -6.86
C LEU A 345 29.07 -13.81 -7.61
N GLY A 346 28.97 -13.40 -8.87
CA GLY A 346 30.11 -12.98 -9.71
C GLY A 346 30.89 -11.78 -9.18
N VAL A 347 30.22 -10.80 -8.56
CA VAL A 347 30.90 -9.69 -7.85
C VAL A 347 31.70 -10.19 -6.63
N THR A 348 31.21 -11.21 -5.93
CA THR A 348 31.91 -11.80 -4.79
C THR A 348 33.07 -12.67 -5.27
N GLU A 349 32.84 -13.47 -6.32
CA GLU A 349 33.83 -14.29 -7.02
C GLU A 349 35.02 -13.47 -7.53
N ASN A 350 34.79 -12.28 -8.08
CA ASN A 350 35.82 -11.38 -8.61
C ASN A 350 36.86 -10.96 -7.56
N VAL A 351 36.42 -10.75 -6.30
CA VAL A 351 37.31 -10.42 -5.18
C VAL A 351 38.01 -11.67 -4.63
N PHE A 352 37.33 -12.81 -4.62
CA PHE A 352 37.80 -14.02 -3.92
C PHE A 352 38.65 -14.98 -4.77
N ARG A 353 38.51 -15.00 -6.11
CA ARG A 353 39.36 -15.80 -7.00
C ARG A 353 40.69 -15.11 -7.35
N ASP A 354 40.74 -13.80 -7.32
CA ASP A 354 41.96 -13.01 -7.53
C ASP A 354 42.68 -12.82 -6.18
N THR A 355 43.78 -13.55 -5.98
CA THR A 355 44.57 -13.52 -4.74
C THR A 355 45.20 -12.15 -4.49
N ALA A 356 45.52 -11.37 -5.53
CA ALA A 356 46.10 -10.03 -5.38
C ALA A 356 45.02 -9.00 -4.99
N LYS A 357 43.83 -9.07 -5.60
CA LYS A 357 42.67 -8.26 -5.15
C LYS A 357 42.29 -8.59 -3.71
N LEU A 358 42.27 -9.88 -3.32
CA LEU A 358 41.95 -10.29 -1.96
C LEU A 358 42.98 -9.80 -0.93
N ASP A 359 44.27 -9.86 -1.27
CA ASP A 359 45.34 -9.39 -0.39
C ASP A 359 45.34 -7.87 -0.23
N GLU A 360 45.12 -7.11 -1.30
CA GLU A 360 44.93 -5.65 -1.20
C GLU A 360 43.67 -5.31 -0.38
N THR A 361 42.57 -6.03 -0.59
CA THR A 361 41.32 -5.89 0.19
C THR A 361 41.59 -6.08 1.69
N LEU A 362 42.36 -7.10 2.06
CA LEU A 362 42.73 -7.37 3.45
C LEU A 362 43.73 -6.36 4.03
N ARG A 363 44.68 -5.87 3.22
CA ARG A 363 45.63 -4.82 3.61
C ARG A 363 44.89 -3.52 3.92
N VAL A 364 44.01 -3.08 3.02
CA VAL A 364 43.14 -1.91 3.17
C VAL A 364 42.23 -2.05 4.40
N ALA A 365 41.75 -3.26 4.70
CA ALA A 365 40.94 -3.54 5.89
C ALA A 365 41.66 -3.29 7.24
N ILE A 366 43.00 -3.34 7.25
CA ILE A 366 43.83 -3.11 8.45
C ILE A 366 44.43 -1.70 8.43
N GLU A 367 45.11 -1.33 7.35
CA GLU A 367 45.97 -0.14 7.24
C GLU A 367 45.18 1.13 6.89
N ASP A 368 44.05 1.01 6.18
CA ASP A 368 43.26 2.15 5.71
C ASP A 368 42.06 2.43 6.63
N ASN A 369 41.72 3.71 6.82
CA ASN A 369 40.62 4.16 7.66
C ASN A 369 39.54 4.97 6.91
N THR A 370 39.67 5.16 5.60
CA THR A 370 38.80 5.95 4.71
C THR A 370 37.35 5.45 4.71
N PHE A 371 37.14 4.15 4.94
CA PHE A 371 35.84 3.49 5.00
C PHE A 371 35.39 3.12 6.43
N ARG A 372 36.30 3.19 7.42
CA ARG A 372 36.12 2.58 8.76
C ARG A 372 34.91 3.11 9.54
N SER A 373 34.52 4.37 9.27
CA SER A 373 33.34 5.00 9.85
C SER A 373 32.04 4.53 9.20
N ASP A 374 32.04 4.23 7.90
CA ASP A 374 30.88 3.66 7.21
C ASP A 374 30.75 2.16 7.47
N ASP A 375 31.88 1.46 7.71
CA ASP A 375 31.92 0.06 8.17
C ASP A 375 31.32 -0.11 9.58
N LEU A 376 31.46 0.91 10.45
CA LEU A 376 30.80 0.96 11.77
C LEU A 376 29.28 0.99 11.60
N GLU A 377 28.79 1.94 10.80
CA GLU A 377 27.37 2.07 10.49
C GLU A 377 26.84 0.85 9.73
N PHE A 378 27.65 0.22 8.87
CA PHE A 378 27.33 -1.05 8.22
C PHE A 378 27.17 -2.20 9.23
N THR A 379 28.05 -2.27 10.24
CA THR A 379 27.99 -3.28 11.30
C THR A 379 26.75 -3.08 12.19
N PHE A 380 26.42 -1.85 12.56
CA PHE A 380 25.15 -1.51 13.24
C PHE A 380 23.93 -1.74 12.33
N ALA A 381 24.08 -1.53 11.02
CA ALA A 381 23.01 -1.79 10.05
C ALA A 381 22.68 -3.29 9.98
N ALA A 382 23.68 -4.15 9.80
CA ALA A 382 23.53 -5.61 9.73
C ALA A 382 22.93 -6.17 11.04
N ARG A 383 23.47 -5.77 12.19
CA ARG A 383 22.94 -6.16 13.51
C ARG A 383 21.48 -5.79 13.70
N GLY A 384 21.11 -4.53 13.44
CA GLY A 384 19.72 -4.10 13.63
C GLY A 384 18.72 -4.77 12.68
N TRP A 385 19.16 -5.24 11.50
CA TRP A 385 18.32 -6.08 10.64
C TRP A 385 18.15 -7.49 11.23
N ALA A 386 19.23 -8.11 11.74
CA ALA A 386 19.15 -9.41 12.40
C ALA A 386 18.33 -9.37 13.70
N GLU A 387 18.39 -8.29 14.47
CA GLU A 387 17.56 -8.07 15.66
C GLU A 387 16.06 -7.99 15.29
N CYS A 388 15.69 -7.28 14.22
CA CYS A 388 14.30 -7.28 13.70
C CYS A 388 13.82 -8.67 13.28
N VAL A 389 14.70 -9.45 12.64
CA VAL A 389 14.41 -10.82 12.13
C VAL A 389 14.30 -11.86 13.24
N ASN A 390 15.15 -11.76 14.25
CA ASN A 390 15.12 -12.67 15.40
C ASN A 390 13.88 -12.44 16.27
N LEU A 391 13.45 -11.18 16.43
CA LEU A 391 12.21 -10.83 17.14
C LEU A 391 10.93 -11.00 16.29
N GLY A 392 11.05 -11.05 14.97
CA GLY A 392 9.91 -11.15 14.04
C GLY A 392 9.10 -9.86 13.90
N HIS A 393 9.70 -8.69 14.18
CA HIS A 393 9.02 -7.41 14.22
C HIS A 393 8.84 -6.81 12.82
N PHE A 394 7.75 -7.17 12.14
CA PHE A 394 7.39 -6.64 10.82
C PHE A 394 7.30 -5.10 10.78
N ASP A 395 6.71 -4.46 11.79
CA ASP A 395 6.58 -2.99 11.81
C ASP A 395 7.93 -2.27 12.00
N THR A 396 8.81 -2.79 12.86
CA THR A 396 10.18 -2.25 13.01
C THR A 396 11.00 -2.41 11.73
N TRP A 397 10.87 -3.56 11.04
CA TRP A 397 11.46 -3.75 9.72
C TRP A 397 10.90 -2.76 8.70
N LYS A 398 9.57 -2.61 8.64
CA LYS A 398 8.86 -1.67 7.75
C LYS A 398 9.33 -0.24 7.94
N GLU A 399 9.40 0.25 9.17
CA GLU A 399 9.89 1.60 9.49
C GLU A 399 11.35 1.78 9.07
N ARG A 400 12.24 0.85 9.48
CA ARG A 400 13.66 0.85 9.13
C ARG A 400 13.89 0.84 7.62
N PHE A 401 13.06 0.13 6.87
CA PHE A 401 13.08 0.08 5.41
C PHE A 401 12.54 1.38 4.80
N VAL A 402 11.34 1.83 5.18
CA VAL A 402 10.62 2.97 4.56
C VAL A 402 11.33 4.29 4.80
N VAL A 403 11.91 4.51 6.00
CA VAL A 403 12.73 5.70 6.28
C VAL A 403 13.94 5.76 5.35
N THR A 404 14.60 4.62 5.15
CA THR A 404 15.78 4.49 4.24
C THR A 404 15.38 4.60 2.77
N GLN A 405 14.24 4.02 2.38
CA GLN A 405 13.64 4.13 1.04
C GLN A 405 13.31 5.60 0.69
N ASN A 406 12.76 6.36 1.64
CA ASN A 406 12.41 7.77 1.43
C ASN A 406 13.63 8.66 1.16
N PHE A 407 14.79 8.37 1.76
CA PHE A 407 16.06 9.06 1.49
C PHE A 407 16.53 8.84 0.03
N PHE A 408 16.49 7.60 -0.48
CA PHE A 408 16.88 7.30 -1.86
C PHE A 408 15.80 7.60 -2.92
N LYS A 409 14.55 7.85 -2.50
CA LYS A 409 13.39 8.06 -3.38
C LYS A 409 13.58 9.10 -4.49
N PRO A 410 14.27 10.25 -4.30
CA PRO A 410 14.50 11.23 -5.38
C PRO A 410 15.40 10.71 -6.51
N ARG A 411 16.15 9.62 -6.29
CA ARG A 411 17.17 9.08 -7.21
C ARG A 411 16.73 7.77 -7.89
N PHE A 412 15.59 7.18 -7.50
CA PHE A 412 15.12 5.91 -8.06
C PHE A 412 14.81 5.94 -9.57
N ALA A 413 14.40 7.08 -10.14
CA ALA A 413 14.10 7.16 -11.58
C ALA A 413 15.35 6.89 -12.44
N GLU A 414 16.44 7.58 -12.10
CA GLU A 414 17.77 7.44 -12.70
C GLU A 414 18.37 6.05 -12.44
N ALA A 415 18.34 5.60 -11.18
CA ALA A 415 18.85 4.29 -10.77
C ALA A 415 18.13 3.12 -11.47
N ASN A 416 16.82 3.21 -11.67
CA ASN A 416 16.06 2.19 -12.42
C ASN A 416 16.45 2.18 -13.91
N GLN A 417 16.80 3.32 -14.51
CA GLN A 417 17.25 3.37 -15.90
C GLN A 417 18.63 2.71 -16.06
N VAL A 418 19.60 3.06 -15.22
CA VAL A 418 20.96 2.47 -15.23
C VAL A 418 20.91 0.99 -14.86
N GLY A 419 20.21 0.63 -13.80
CA GLY A 419 20.08 -0.76 -13.35
C GLY A 419 19.39 -1.68 -14.36
N ASN A 420 18.44 -1.19 -15.15
CA ASN A 420 17.83 -1.98 -16.24
C ASN A 420 18.76 -2.11 -17.45
N ALA A 421 19.53 -1.07 -17.79
CA ALA A 421 20.55 -1.15 -18.84
C ALA A 421 21.64 -2.17 -18.50
N MET A 422 22.12 -2.16 -17.25
CA MET A 422 23.08 -3.14 -16.72
C MET A 422 22.56 -4.59 -16.84
N MET A 423 21.32 -4.84 -16.40
CA MET A 423 20.72 -6.17 -16.51
C MET A 423 20.52 -6.63 -17.96
N LYS A 424 20.20 -5.71 -18.89
CA LYS A 424 20.06 -6.01 -20.31
C LYS A 424 21.42 -6.42 -20.91
N ALA A 425 22.48 -5.66 -20.65
CA ALA A 425 23.84 -5.99 -21.11
C ALA A 425 24.37 -7.33 -20.55
N LEU A 426 24.05 -7.66 -19.30
CA LEU A 426 24.39 -8.95 -18.66
C LEU A 426 23.65 -10.16 -19.25
N LEU A 427 22.50 -9.94 -19.91
CA LEU A 427 21.78 -10.98 -20.65
C LEU A 427 22.31 -11.07 -22.09
N GLU A 428 22.57 -9.94 -22.73
CA GLU A 428 23.07 -9.86 -24.10
C GLU A 428 24.48 -10.44 -24.25
N SER A 429 25.39 -10.17 -23.30
CA SER A 429 26.75 -10.72 -23.31
C SER A 429 26.78 -12.25 -23.28
N ARG A 430 25.81 -12.87 -22.60
CA ARG A 430 25.64 -14.33 -22.51
C ARG A 430 25.16 -14.94 -23.82
N THR A 431 24.29 -14.25 -24.56
CA THR A 431 23.89 -14.70 -25.91
C THR A 431 25.04 -14.64 -26.91
N SER A 432 25.96 -13.65 -26.82
CA SER A 432 27.17 -13.65 -27.65
C SER A 432 28.12 -14.80 -27.30
N ILE A 433 28.47 -14.99 -26.02
CA ILE A 433 29.39 -16.07 -25.59
C ILE A 433 28.87 -17.47 -25.99
N ALA A 434 27.56 -17.70 -25.83
CA ALA A 434 26.91 -18.96 -26.24
C ALA A 434 26.81 -19.16 -27.78
N SER A 435 26.96 -18.08 -28.56
CA SER A 435 27.07 -18.15 -30.02
C SER A 435 28.51 -18.40 -30.48
N GLU A 436 29.50 -17.81 -29.79
CA GLU A 436 30.92 -17.95 -30.11
C GLU A 436 31.46 -19.35 -29.75
N THR A 437 31.06 -19.92 -28.60
CA THR A 437 31.34 -21.34 -28.26
C THR A 437 30.66 -22.34 -29.20
N ARG A 438 29.67 -21.92 -29.99
CA ARG A 438 29.11 -22.72 -31.09
C ARG A 438 29.82 -22.51 -32.44
N ALA A 439 30.66 -21.49 -32.57
CA ALA A 439 31.43 -21.22 -33.78
C ALA A 439 32.79 -21.93 -33.80
N THR A 440 33.33 -22.31 -32.63
CA THR A 440 34.69 -22.88 -32.47
C THR A 440 34.70 -24.40 -32.28
N THR A 441 34.07 -25.16 -33.19
CA THR A 441 34.38 -26.60 -33.30
C THR A 441 35.80 -26.79 -33.87
N PRO A 442 36.72 -27.47 -33.17
CA PRO A 442 38.08 -27.65 -33.67
C PRO A 442 38.10 -28.58 -34.90
N THR A 443 38.76 -28.14 -35.98
CA THR A 443 38.98 -28.96 -37.17
C THR A 443 39.96 -30.10 -36.86
N THR A 444 39.48 -31.34 -36.92
CA THR A 444 40.27 -32.54 -36.65
C THR A 444 41.49 -32.67 -37.59
N PRO A 445 42.73 -32.73 -37.08
CA PRO A 445 43.88 -33.12 -37.88
C PRO A 445 43.77 -34.59 -38.30
N THR A 446 44.09 -34.89 -39.55
CA THR A 446 44.19 -36.27 -40.04
C THR A 446 45.38 -36.98 -39.41
N ALA A 447 45.15 -38.12 -38.75
CA ALA A 447 46.21 -38.93 -38.17
C ALA A 447 47.05 -39.63 -39.27
N PRO A 448 48.39 -39.60 -39.20
CA PRO A 448 49.25 -40.55 -39.92
C PRO A 448 49.21 -41.93 -39.26
N THR A 449 49.76 -42.93 -39.96
CA THR A 449 49.71 -44.35 -39.58
C THR A 449 50.70 -44.74 -38.47
N ALA A 450 50.51 -45.94 -37.92
CA ALA A 450 51.45 -46.56 -37.01
C ALA A 450 52.82 -46.82 -37.68
N ASP A 451 53.87 -46.84 -36.87
CA ASP A 451 54.57 -48.11 -36.60
C ASP A 451 55.28 -48.08 -35.24
N ALA A 452 55.69 -49.25 -34.77
CA ALA A 452 56.27 -49.48 -33.44
C ALA A 452 57.78 -49.19 -33.39
N ASP A 453 58.32 -49.03 -32.17
CA ASP A 453 59.32 -49.98 -31.69
C ASP A 453 59.33 -50.11 -30.16
N ASP A 454 60.01 -51.14 -29.66
CA ASP A 454 60.17 -51.53 -28.24
C ASP A 454 61.31 -50.76 -27.54
N SER A 455 61.30 -50.70 -26.20
CA SER A 455 62.43 -51.16 -25.35
C SER A 455 62.32 -50.79 -23.86
N THR A 456 62.06 -51.82 -23.06
CA THR A 456 62.81 -52.17 -21.82
C THR A 456 62.61 -51.45 -20.46
N THR A 457 62.53 -52.32 -19.43
CA THR A 457 63.09 -52.21 -18.05
C THR A 457 62.41 -51.36 -16.94
N VAL A 458 62.35 -51.80 -15.65
CA VAL A 458 62.31 -53.18 -15.08
C VAL A 458 61.94 -53.22 -13.57
N ARG A 459 61.28 -54.31 -13.13
CA ARG A 459 61.23 -54.93 -11.77
C ARG A 459 60.61 -54.22 -10.53
N ARG A 460 59.73 -55.02 -9.87
CA ARG A 460 59.68 -55.34 -8.41
C ARG A 460 59.21 -54.26 -7.42
N GLN A 461 58.64 -54.56 -6.25
CA GLN A 461 57.92 -55.69 -5.60
C GLN A 461 58.01 -55.40 -4.08
N SER A 462 56.91 -55.06 -3.41
CA SER A 462 56.55 -55.44 -2.02
C SER A 462 55.19 -54.79 -1.68
N ASN A 463 54.17 -55.46 -1.12
CA ASN A 463 54.07 -56.30 0.10
C ASN A 463 54.23 -55.48 1.41
N LEU A 464 53.38 -55.59 2.44
CA LEU A 464 52.24 -56.51 2.66
C LEU A 464 51.35 -56.07 3.87
N HIS A 465 50.29 -56.85 4.14
CA HIS A 465 49.53 -57.02 5.41
C HIS A 465 48.48 -55.98 5.88
N CYS A 466 47.21 -56.45 5.87
CA CYS A 466 46.24 -56.27 6.98
C CYS A 466 46.44 -57.43 7.99
N PRO A 467 45.87 -57.42 9.23
CA PRO A 467 44.44 -57.74 9.48
C PRO A 467 43.82 -56.91 10.65
N GLY A 468 42.55 -57.04 11.05
CA GLY A 468 41.41 -57.84 10.55
C GLY A 468 40.14 -57.64 11.41
N GLN A 469 39.00 -58.23 10.99
CA GLN A 469 37.73 -58.28 11.77
C GLN A 469 37.67 -59.52 12.70
N PRO A 470 36.68 -59.64 13.63
CA PRO A 470 35.32 -60.12 13.29
C PRO A 470 34.18 -59.39 14.07
N GLY A 471 32.89 -59.56 13.79
CA GLY A 471 32.21 -60.32 12.71
C GLY A 471 30.73 -60.64 13.05
N SER A 472 29.95 -61.12 12.05
CA SER A 472 28.52 -61.54 12.10
C SER A 472 27.49 -60.43 12.38
N SER A 473 26.24 -60.42 11.88
CA SER A 473 25.49 -61.15 10.82
C SER A 473 24.06 -60.53 10.74
N SER A 474 23.15 -60.71 9.77
CA SER A 474 23.08 -61.07 8.33
C SER A 474 21.66 -60.63 7.83
N GLN A 475 21.08 -60.82 6.62
CA GLN A 475 21.20 -61.76 5.49
C GLN A 475 20.74 -61.12 4.14
N GLN A 476 21.17 -61.73 3.01
CA GLN A 476 20.44 -62.10 1.76
C GLN A 476 19.38 -61.16 1.09
N THR A 477 19.25 -61.04 -0.25
CA THR A 477 19.94 -61.66 -1.43
C THR A 477 19.59 -60.98 -2.77
N ASN A 478 20.50 -61.04 -3.77
CA ASN A 478 20.27 -61.27 -5.22
C ASN A 478 19.50 -60.24 -6.11
N THR A 479 19.77 -60.05 -7.44
CA THR A 479 20.98 -60.15 -8.30
C THR A 479 20.72 -59.42 -9.67
N LEU A 480 21.77 -59.29 -10.51
CA LEU A 480 21.79 -59.25 -12.00
C LEU A 480 21.66 -57.91 -12.79
N LEU A 481 22.53 -57.82 -13.81
CA LEU A 481 22.55 -56.95 -15.00
C LEU A 481 22.09 -57.79 -16.23
N PRO A 482 21.69 -57.21 -17.40
CA PRO A 482 22.68 -56.85 -18.45
C PRO A 482 22.30 -55.66 -19.38
N SER A 483 23.12 -55.42 -20.40
CA SER A 483 23.18 -54.25 -21.30
C SER A 483 22.54 -54.46 -22.70
N ILE A 484 22.91 -53.61 -23.69
CA ILE A 484 22.61 -53.60 -25.16
C ILE A 484 21.48 -52.61 -25.51
N ALA A 485 21.63 -51.48 -26.22
CA ALA A 485 22.48 -50.97 -27.34
C ALA A 485 21.85 -51.09 -28.75
N ILE A 486 21.97 -50.03 -29.57
CA ILE A 486 21.68 -49.96 -31.03
C ILE A 486 22.57 -48.87 -31.67
N THR A 487 22.98 -49.07 -32.93
CA THR A 487 23.94 -48.24 -33.69
C THR A 487 23.30 -47.50 -34.89
N PRO A 488 24.00 -46.52 -35.53
CA PRO A 488 23.38 -45.57 -36.48
C PRO A 488 23.49 -45.97 -37.96
N GLY A 489 22.78 -45.26 -38.84
CA GLY A 489 22.98 -45.30 -40.30
C GLY A 489 22.13 -44.28 -41.10
N GLY A 490 22.60 -43.91 -42.30
CA GLY A 490 21.83 -43.14 -43.28
C GLY A 490 22.46 -41.79 -43.74
N LYS A 491 23.05 -41.76 -44.93
CA LYS A 491 23.46 -40.53 -45.65
C LYS A 491 22.47 -40.22 -46.78
N ALA A 492 22.14 -38.95 -47.00
CA ALA A 492 21.76 -38.44 -48.33
C ALA A 492 21.93 -36.91 -48.42
N VAL A 493 22.44 -36.44 -49.56
CA VAL A 493 22.48 -35.03 -50.01
C VAL A 493 21.87 -35.05 -51.41
N PRO A 494 20.84 -34.23 -51.71
CA PRO A 494 21.07 -32.93 -52.36
C PRO A 494 20.04 -31.85 -51.91
N GLN A 495 19.98 -30.61 -52.42
CA GLN A 495 20.71 -29.97 -53.51
C GLN A 495 20.86 -28.47 -53.22
N ALA A 496 21.93 -27.82 -53.68
CA ALA A 496 22.07 -26.36 -53.64
C ALA A 496 21.99 -25.77 -55.05
N THR A 497 21.06 -24.84 -55.27
CA THR A 497 20.95 -24.09 -56.53
C THR A 497 21.07 -22.59 -56.25
N LYS A 498 22.06 -21.96 -56.87
CA LYS A 498 22.34 -20.52 -56.75
C LYS A 498 21.42 -19.71 -57.67
N MET A 499 20.93 -18.56 -57.22
CA MET A 499 20.76 -17.28 -57.96
C MET A 499 19.97 -16.28 -57.10
N GLY A 500 20.30 -14.99 -57.04
CA GLY A 500 21.50 -14.32 -57.56
C GLY A 500 21.46 -12.79 -57.39
N LEU A 501 22.65 -12.19 -57.34
CA LEU A 501 23.02 -10.82 -57.75
C LEU A 501 22.24 -9.57 -57.26
N PHE A 502 23.00 -8.73 -56.53
CA PHE A 502 23.17 -7.27 -56.70
C PHE A 502 22.19 -6.21 -56.16
N ASP A 503 22.84 -5.15 -55.62
CA ASP A 503 22.51 -3.72 -55.53
C ASP A 503 21.05 -3.26 -55.33
N GLN A 504 20.84 -2.50 -54.25
CA GLN A 504 20.84 -1.04 -54.42
C GLN A 504 21.27 -0.29 -53.15
N LYS A 505 21.71 0.97 -53.32
CA LYS A 505 22.42 1.75 -52.31
C LYS A 505 21.50 2.64 -51.47
N SER A 506 21.83 2.71 -50.17
CA SER A 506 21.71 3.84 -49.23
C SER A 506 20.68 4.95 -49.50
N LYS A 507 19.82 5.20 -48.49
CA LYS A 507 19.52 6.56 -48.00
C LYS A 507 18.83 6.50 -46.64
N PHE A 508 19.56 6.86 -45.59
CA PHE A 508 19.05 7.74 -44.53
C PHE A 508 20.23 8.40 -43.82
N LYS A 509 20.11 9.69 -43.55
CA LYS A 509 21.14 10.54 -42.93
C LYS A 509 20.42 11.31 -41.82
N VAL A 510 20.90 11.22 -40.58
CA VAL A 510 20.34 11.95 -39.43
C VAL A 510 21.39 12.93 -38.94
N GLU A 511 21.06 14.21 -38.95
CA GLU A 511 21.94 15.29 -38.49
C GLU A 511 21.58 15.68 -37.06
N THR A 512 22.52 15.51 -36.13
CA THR A 512 22.31 15.78 -34.70
C THR A 512 22.60 17.24 -34.37
N THR A 513 21.56 18.08 -34.31
CA THR A 513 21.70 19.52 -34.05
C THR A 513 21.95 19.82 -32.55
N ILE A 514 23.21 19.94 -32.16
CA ILE A 514 23.61 20.28 -30.77
C ILE A 514 23.29 21.75 -30.46
N ARG A 515 22.30 22.01 -29.61
CA ARG A 515 22.07 23.34 -29.01
C ARG A 515 22.89 23.51 -27.73
N ARG A 516 24.05 24.17 -27.84
CA ARG A 516 24.76 24.71 -26.66
C ARG A 516 23.95 25.86 -26.06
N VAL A 517 23.57 25.75 -24.78
CA VAL A 517 23.14 26.90 -23.98
C VAL A 517 24.39 27.57 -23.42
N LYS A 518 24.58 28.85 -23.74
CA LYS A 518 25.71 29.66 -23.25
C LYS A 518 25.18 30.60 -22.17
N VAL A 519 25.65 30.44 -20.94
CA VAL A 519 25.34 31.37 -19.84
C VAL A 519 26.31 32.55 -19.94
N GLU A 520 25.77 33.77 -19.96
CA GLU A 520 26.53 35.01 -19.81
C GLU A 520 25.94 35.85 -18.65
N PRO A 521 26.77 36.61 -17.90
CA PRO A 521 26.35 37.23 -16.65
C PRO A 521 25.57 38.54 -16.85
N GLU A 522 24.55 38.75 -16.02
CA GLU A 522 23.84 40.03 -15.95
C GLU A 522 24.73 41.16 -15.42
N LYS A 523 24.52 42.38 -15.96
CA LYS A 523 25.26 43.60 -15.60
C LYS A 523 24.34 44.61 -14.94
N LEU A 524 24.78 45.23 -13.84
CA LEU A 524 24.10 46.39 -13.26
C LEU A 524 24.22 47.62 -14.18
N ALA A 525 23.11 48.32 -14.45
CA ALA A 525 23.10 49.62 -15.13
C ALA A 525 21.89 50.53 -14.79
N THR A 526 22.01 51.27 -13.69
CA THR A 526 21.53 52.68 -13.49
C THR A 526 20.29 53.24 -14.25
N ASN A 527 19.13 53.22 -13.57
CA ASN A 527 18.41 54.40 -13.00
C ASN A 527 18.05 55.64 -13.88
N LYS A 528 16.73 55.90 -14.06
CA LYS A 528 16.00 57.22 -14.18
C LYS A 528 14.52 56.97 -14.56
N LYS A 529 13.49 57.78 -14.24
CA LYS A 529 13.20 58.77 -13.16
C LYS A 529 11.69 59.16 -13.21
N SER A 530 11.20 59.92 -12.22
CA SER A 530 9.85 60.56 -12.08
C SER A 530 8.74 59.76 -11.36
N HIS A 531 7.83 60.36 -10.58
CA HIS A 531 7.90 61.63 -9.82
C HIS A 531 6.95 61.59 -8.60
N LEU A 532 7.35 62.24 -7.50
CA LEU A 532 6.51 62.51 -6.31
C LEU A 532 6.75 63.95 -5.79
N PRO A 533 5.72 64.67 -5.34
CA PRO A 533 5.79 65.56 -4.17
C PRO A 533 5.50 64.73 -2.89
N GLY A 534 6.02 64.98 -1.70
CA GLY A 534 6.65 66.16 -1.07
C GLY A 534 5.98 66.35 0.31
N SER A 535 6.66 66.64 1.43
CA SER A 535 8.05 67.04 1.68
C SER A 535 8.45 66.81 3.17
N GLN A 536 9.76 66.88 3.49
CA GLN A 536 10.37 66.97 4.86
C GLN A 536 10.21 65.69 5.75
N GLY A 537 11.21 65.14 6.48
CA GLY A 537 12.67 65.40 6.60
C GLY A 537 13.12 65.78 8.03
N PRO A 538 14.37 65.52 8.50
CA PRO A 538 15.41 64.60 7.98
C PRO A 538 16.28 63.87 9.07
N ARG A 539 17.21 62.96 8.64
CA ARG A 539 18.46 62.52 9.35
C ARG A 539 18.32 61.64 10.64
N SER A 540 19.30 60.82 11.06
CA SER A 540 20.50 60.23 10.39
C SER A 540 21.15 59.10 11.22
N SER A 541 21.93 58.22 10.54
CA SER A 541 23.15 57.50 10.99
C SER A 541 23.16 56.65 12.28
N ALA A 542 23.68 55.42 12.16
CA ALA A 542 24.11 54.55 13.27
C ALA A 542 25.61 54.78 13.64
N PRO A 543 26.28 53.81 14.30
CA PRO A 543 26.64 53.71 15.73
C PRO A 543 28.02 54.39 16.04
N PRO A 544 28.75 54.21 17.18
CA PRO A 544 28.61 53.24 18.30
C PRO A 544 28.98 53.76 19.73
N THR A 545 29.17 52.80 20.66
CA THR A 545 30.11 52.77 21.82
C THR A 545 29.77 53.34 23.22
N ILE A 546 30.40 52.66 24.21
CA ILE A 546 30.80 53.09 25.57
C ILE A 546 29.75 53.06 26.69
N SER A 547 30.25 52.82 27.90
CA SER A 547 29.54 52.52 29.15
C SER A 547 29.76 53.59 30.22
N ARG A 548 28.83 53.72 31.19
CA ARG A 548 29.19 53.76 32.63
C ARG A 548 28.01 53.65 33.61
N SER A 549 28.36 53.01 34.73
CA SER A 549 27.68 52.85 36.02
C SER A 549 27.11 54.11 36.70
N THR A 550 26.05 53.95 37.52
CA THR A 550 25.87 54.47 38.91
C THR A 550 24.44 54.12 39.43
N ASN A 551 24.10 53.94 40.72
CA ASN A 551 24.87 53.85 41.98
C ASN A 551 24.10 53.14 43.12
N ARG A 552 24.77 52.89 44.27
CA ARG A 552 24.25 52.64 45.65
C ARG A 552 23.53 51.32 46.04
N SER A 553 24.28 50.46 46.75
CA SER A 553 24.13 50.06 48.19
C SER A 553 22.73 49.93 48.82
N ILE A 554 22.46 48.94 49.70
CA ILE A 554 23.03 48.77 51.06
C ILE A 554 22.92 47.31 51.58
N VAL A 555 23.95 46.86 52.35
CA VAL A 555 23.99 45.96 53.55
C VAL A 555 22.74 45.06 53.81
N SER A 556 22.80 43.76 54.11
CA SER A 556 23.78 42.83 54.77
C SER A 556 23.41 41.38 54.36
N SER A 557 24.10 40.26 54.65
CA SER A 557 25.43 39.82 55.15
C SER A 557 25.35 38.27 55.10
N ASP A 558 26.36 37.41 55.17
CA ASP A 558 27.82 37.36 55.03
C ASP A 558 28.18 35.89 55.43
N ARG A 559 29.21 35.27 54.82
CA ARG A 559 29.81 33.94 55.15
C ARG A 559 29.02 32.64 54.92
N ASP A 560 29.70 31.50 54.71
CA ASP A 560 30.95 31.22 53.97
C ASP A 560 31.14 29.69 53.82
N ARG A 561 31.80 29.22 52.74
CA ARG A 561 32.48 27.89 52.61
C ARG A 561 31.60 26.61 52.77
N SER A 562 32.02 25.42 52.30
CA SER A 562 32.99 25.02 51.25
C SER A 562 32.77 23.54 50.86
N ASN A 563 33.51 23.07 49.85
CA ASN A 563 33.90 21.68 49.54
C ASN A 563 33.96 20.76 50.80
N THR A 564 33.71 19.43 50.75
CA THR A 564 34.33 18.46 49.83
C THR A 564 33.55 17.15 49.58
N LEU A 565 33.98 16.48 48.50
CA LEU A 565 33.88 15.04 48.15
C LEU A 565 33.73 14.00 49.28
N SER A 566 33.19 12.84 48.88
CA SER A 566 33.73 11.45 49.05
C SER A 566 32.93 10.40 49.84
N GLU A 567 33.00 9.18 49.29
CA GLU A 567 32.89 7.83 49.87
C GLU A 567 31.61 7.26 50.50
N SER A 568 31.39 5.97 50.22
CA SER A 568 30.47 5.05 50.89
C SER A 568 31.28 3.91 51.52
N PRO A 569 30.86 3.37 52.67
CA PRO A 569 31.03 1.94 52.90
C PRO A 569 29.76 1.21 53.38
N ARG A 570 29.91 -0.10 53.56
CA ARG A 570 28.85 -1.13 53.55
C ARG A 570 28.21 -1.45 54.93
N GLN A 571 27.15 -2.28 54.85
CA GLN A 571 26.82 -3.40 55.75
C GLN A 571 26.03 -3.18 57.07
N SER A 572 24.72 -3.45 56.96
CA SER A 572 23.92 -4.42 57.77
C SER A 572 24.05 -4.48 59.32
N THR A 573 22.93 -4.24 60.03
CA THR A 573 22.46 -5.04 61.19
C THR A 573 20.99 -4.72 61.56
N SER A 574 20.35 -5.54 62.42
CA SER A 574 18.96 -5.45 62.94
C SER A 574 18.85 -6.33 64.22
N PRO A 575 17.72 -6.43 64.98
CA PRO A 575 16.51 -5.60 65.22
C PRO A 575 16.60 -4.96 66.66
N PRO A 576 15.69 -4.90 67.70
CA PRO A 576 14.35 -5.43 68.16
C PRO A 576 13.03 -5.33 67.38
N SER A 577 11.90 -6.08 67.42
CA SER A 577 11.04 -6.82 68.40
C SER A 577 10.30 -5.97 69.47
N LEU A 578 9.09 -6.28 69.98
CA LEU A 578 8.11 -7.41 69.83
C LEU A 578 6.83 -6.91 69.07
N ILE A 579 5.56 -7.38 69.15
CA ILE A 579 4.74 -8.37 69.91
C ILE A 579 3.65 -8.92 68.95
N SER A 580 3.26 -10.21 68.87
CA SER A 580 3.96 -11.46 69.24
C SER A 580 3.40 -12.74 68.55
N GLN A 581 2.09 -13.03 68.62
CA GLN A 581 1.49 -14.38 68.42
C GLN A 581 0.09 -14.35 67.73
N GLY A 582 -0.46 -15.46 67.19
CA GLY A 582 0.12 -16.82 67.11
C GLY A 582 -0.60 -17.82 66.16
N GLN A 583 0.14 -18.24 65.14
CA GLN A 583 0.30 -19.60 64.55
C GLN A 583 -0.82 -20.67 64.62
N ALA A 584 -1.15 -21.21 63.43
CA ALA A 584 -1.18 -22.67 63.18
C ALA A 584 -0.82 -22.95 61.70
N ARG A 585 -0.12 -24.05 61.38
CA ARG A 585 0.39 -24.35 60.02
C ARG A 585 0.56 -25.85 59.79
N ALA A 586 -0.08 -26.43 58.77
CA ALA A 586 0.09 -27.83 58.34
C ALA A 586 -0.07 -27.98 56.82
N ARG A 587 0.30 -29.14 56.24
CA ARG A 587 0.41 -29.37 54.78
C ARG A 587 -0.42 -30.57 54.31
N LYS A 588 -0.92 -30.47 53.07
CA LYS A 588 -1.19 -31.52 52.06
C LYS A 588 -1.72 -32.90 52.51
N HIS A 589 -2.84 -33.33 51.91
CA HIS A 589 -2.97 -34.67 51.33
C HIS A 589 -3.98 -34.66 50.16
N LEU A 590 -3.91 -35.64 49.25
CA LEU A 590 -4.86 -35.84 48.13
C LEU A 590 -5.71 -37.10 48.35
N THR A 591 -6.96 -37.13 47.86
CA THR A 591 -7.54 -38.19 46.98
C THR A 591 -9.03 -37.92 46.63
N VAL A 592 -9.64 -38.79 45.81
CA VAL A 592 -10.90 -38.65 45.03
C VAL A 592 -11.72 -39.96 45.19
N PRO A 593 -13.09 -39.99 45.29
CA PRO A 593 -13.90 -40.58 44.18
C PRO A 593 -15.43 -40.24 44.04
N VAL A 594 -15.87 -39.96 42.79
CA VAL A 594 -16.87 -40.70 41.94
C VAL A 594 -18.33 -41.04 42.39
N ARG A 595 -19.33 -40.51 41.62
CA ARG A 595 -20.69 -41.01 41.19
C ARG A 595 -21.72 -41.65 42.17
N SER A 596 -23.03 -41.35 42.00
CA SER A 596 -24.02 -42.18 41.20
C SER A 596 -25.53 -42.08 41.54
N SER A 597 -26.41 -41.96 40.51
CA SER A 597 -27.75 -42.61 40.36
C SER A 597 -28.91 -42.29 41.36
N SER A 598 -30.21 -42.66 41.20
CA SER A 598 -30.96 -43.44 40.18
C SER A 598 -32.49 -43.10 40.10
N HIS A 599 -33.18 -43.72 39.12
CA HIS A 599 -34.61 -43.73 38.68
C HIS A 599 -35.83 -43.48 39.60
N SER A 600 -36.91 -42.91 39.01
CA SER A 600 -38.31 -43.45 38.87
C SER A 600 -39.28 -42.36 38.35
N GLY A 601 -40.49 -42.60 37.78
CA GLY A 601 -41.11 -43.84 37.31
C GLY A 601 -42.62 -43.73 36.96
N THR A 602 -42.97 -43.41 35.69
CA THR A 602 -44.23 -43.71 34.94
C THR A 602 -45.64 -43.42 35.52
N VAL A 603 -46.56 -42.88 34.69
CA VAL A 603 -47.84 -43.51 34.21
C VAL A 603 -48.73 -42.49 33.45
N SER A 604 -49.53 -43.00 32.50
CA SER A 604 -50.32 -42.34 31.43
C SER A 604 -51.61 -41.59 31.83
N ASP A 605 -52.18 -40.82 30.89
CA ASP A 605 -53.53 -41.19 30.39
C ASP A 605 -53.86 -40.84 28.89
N ARG A 606 -55.06 -41.26 28.47
CA ARG A 606 -55.68 -41.46 27.13
C ARG A 606 -56.14 -40.18 26.35
N LYS A 607 -56.67 -40.21 25.09
CA LYS A 607 -56.54 -41.06 23.86
C LYS A 607 -57.55 -40.60 22.75
N ARG A 608 -57.06 -40.28 21.54
CA ARG A 608 -57.75 -40.25 20.19
C ARG A 608 -59.22 -39.76 20.01
N LYS A 609 -59.42 -38.75 19.13
CA LYS A 609 -60.18 -38.76 17.83
C LYS A 609 -60.38 -37.30 17.31
N LEU A 610 -60.84 -36.97 16.08
CA LEU A 610 -60.64 -37.40 14.66
C LEU A 610 -61.65 -36.60 13.78
N VAL A 611 -61.46 -36.50 12.45
CA VAL A 611 -62.45 -36.18 11.36
C VAL A 611 -62.39 -34.78 10.66
N LEU A 612 -61.84 -34.82 9.43
CA LEU A 612 -62.13 -34.10 8.16
C LEU A 612 -62.41 -32.59 8.04
N GLY A 613 -61.95 -32.01 6.90
CA GLY A 613 -62.19 -30.64 6.45
C GLY A 613 -61.37 -30.26 5.20
N SER A 614 -61.50 -31.02 4.11
CA SER A 614 -60.58 -31.03 2.95
C SER A 614 -60.91 -30.06 1.80
N THR A 615 -59.87 -29.46 1.20
CA THR A 615 -59.77 -29.18 -0.25
C THR A 615 -58.31 -29.40 -0.74
N ALA A 616 -58.11 -29.45 -2.06
CA ALA A 616 -57.01 -30.21 -2.68
C ALA A 616 -55.73 -29.40 -3.03
N ARG A 617 -54.72 -30.14 -3.51
CA ARG A 617 -53.32 -29.75 -3.77
C ARG A 617 -52.98 -30.02 -5.24
N ALA A 618 -52.36 -29.08 -5.95
CA ALA A 618 -51.81 -29.35 -7.29
C ALA A 618 -50.56 -28.52 -7.63
N SER A 619 -49.63 -29.19 -8.30
CA SER A 619 -48.53 -28.74 -9.15
C SER A 619 -48.41 -29.84 -10.26
N PRO A 620 -47.58 -29.75 -11.32
CA PRO A 620 -46.54 -28.77 -11.64
C PRO A 620 -46.56 -28.30 -13.13
N ALA A 621 -45.48 -27.61 -13.56
CA ALA A 621 -44.98 -27.55 -14.95
C ALA A 621 -45.89 -26.88 -16.02
N SER A 622 -45.44 -26.56 -17.24
CA SER A 622 -44.15 -26.03 -17.73
C SER A 622 -44.35 -25.61 -19.19
N ASP A 623 -43.84 -24.46 -19.65
CA ASP A 623 -43.56 -24.31 -21.10
C ASP A 623 -42.53 -23.20 -21.45
N ARG A 624 -42.21 -23.08 -22.75
CA ARG A 624 -40.83 -22.79 -23.19
C ARG A 624 -40.69 -21.66 -24.24
N ALA A 625 -39.86 -20.67 -23.86
CA ALA A 625 -38.96 -19.84 -24.68
C ALA A 625 -39.50 -18.92 -25.80
N SER A 626 -38.89 -17.73 -25.88
CA SER A 626 -38.55 -17.06 -27.14
C SER A 626 -37.20 -16.35 -26.98
N PHE A 627 -36.24 -16.64 -27.87
CA PHE A 627 -35.04 -15.82 -28.09
C PHE A 627 -35.33 -14.83 -29.22
N ALA A 628 -34.96 -13.56 -29.06
CA ALA A 628 -34.96 -12.58 -30.14
C ALA A 628 -33.89 -11.49 -29.90
N ASN A 629 -33.15 -11.19 -30.96
CA ASN A 629 -31.97 -10.35 -31.11
C ASN A 629 -31.79 -9.10 -30.21
N ASP A 630 -30.54 -8.96 -29.76
CA ASP A 630 -29.64 -7.81 -29.98
C ASP A 630 -30.21 -6.39 -30.03
N SER A 631 -29.72 -5.57 -29.12
CA SER A 631 -29.38 -4.16 -29.37
C SER A 631 -28.12 -3.84 -28.56
N ASP A 632 -27.00 -3.66 -29.23
CA ASP A 632 -25.70 -3.36 -28.60
C ASP A 632 -25.60 -1.87 -28.26
N SER A 633 -25.52 -1.55 -26.97
CA SER A 633 -25.28 -0.20 -26.45
C SER A 633 -24.69 -0.31 -25.04
N GLY A 634 -23.39 -0.08 -24.92
CA GLY A 634 -22.67 -0.18 -23.64
C GLY A 634 -22.78 1.09 -22.80
N ASP A 635 -23.45 0.99 -21.65
CA ASP A 635 -23.50 2.00 -20.58
C ASP A 635 -23.33 1.27 -19.22
N GLU A 636 -22.09 1.05 -18.77
CA GLU A 636 -21.80 0.22 -17.58
C GLU A 636 -22.00 0.93 -16.21
N GLU A 637 -22.50 2.18 -16.16
CA GLU A 637 -22.69 2.93 -14.89
C GLU A 637 -24.00 2.59 -14.11
N ASP A 638 -25.02 1.94 -14.70
CA ASP A 638 -26.38 1.89 -14.09
C ASP A 638 -26.65 0.71 -13.11
N TRP A 639 -25.74 -0.28 -13.01
CA TRP A 639 -25.97 -1.47 -12.18
C TRP A 639 -25.81 -1.24 -10.67
N GLU A 640 -25.07 -0.21 -10.24
CA GLU A 640 -24.88 0.08 -8.80
C GLU A 640 -26.08 0.75 -8.15
N ALA A 641 -26.87 1.54 -8.89
CA ALA A 641 -28.01 2.27 -8.34
C ALA A 641 -29.12 1.32 -7.87
N THR A 642 -29.59 0.46 -8.78
CA THR A 642 -30.77 -0.38 -8.61
C THR A 642 -30.64 -1.43 -7.48
N ILE A 643 -29.42 -1.85 -7.14
CA ILE A 643 -29.16 -2.84 -6.08
C ILE A 643 -29.10 -2.19 -4.67
N ASN A 644 -28.94 -0.86 -4.58
CA ASN A 644 -28.72 -0.18 -3.30
C ASN A 644 -29.99 0.31 -2.59
N GLU A 645 -31.06 0.67 -3.33
CA GLU A 645 -32.25 1.33 -2.76
C GLU A 645 -32.90 0.55 -1.61
N GLN A 646 -33.18 -0.75 -1.81
CA GLN A 646 -33.85 -1.59 -0.81
C GLN A 646 -33.03 -1.88 0.45
N LYS A 647 -31.72 -1.56 0.46
CA LYS A 647 -30.85 -1.79 1.62
C LYS A 647 -30.45 -0.51 2.35
N ARG A 648 -30.38 0.64 1.67
CA ARG A 648 -29.95 1.92 2.27
C ARG A 648 -31.02 2.63 3.09
N GLN A 649 -32.31 2.34 2.88
CA GLN A 649 -33.43 2.93 3.64
C GLN A 649 -33.49 2.60 5.16
N ARG A 650 -32.48 1.94 5.74
CA ARG A 650 -32.45 1.51 7.15
C ARG A 650 -31.36 2.16 8.02
N LEU A 651 -30.65 3.17 7.52
CA LEU A 651 -29.50 3.79 8.20
C LEU A 651 -29.59 5.33 8.30
N SER A 652 -30.80 5.88 8.43
CA SER A 652 -30.96 7.28 8.86
C SER A 652 -30.62 7.41 10.34
N HIS A 653 -29.68 8.29 10.70
CA HIS A 653 -29.51 8.68 12.10
C HIS A 653 -30.78 9.43 12.55
N ASP A 654 -31.52 8.84 13.48
CA ASP A 654 -32.77 9.39 13.98
C ASP A 654 -32.50 10.06 15.33
N ASP A 655 -32.32 11.38 15.30
CA ASP A 655 -32.16 12.24 16.48
C ASP A 655 -33.41 13.13 16.60
N PRO A 656 -34.36 12.83 17.50
CA PRO A 656 -35.68 13.48 17.51
C PRO A 656 -35.62 14.97 17.85
N ASP A 657 -34.59 15.43 18.57
CA ASP A 657 -34.40 16.85 18.88
C ASP A 657 -33.88 17.65 17.67
N ARG A 658 -33.44 16.95 16.61
CA ARG A 658 -32.82 17.57 15.45
C ARG A 658 -33.85 18.23 14.52
N GLN A 659 -33.64 19.53 14.30
CA GLN A 659 -34.45 20.36 13.41
C GLN A 659 -33.73 20.59 12.09
N LEU A 660 -34.09 19.87 11.02
CA LEU A 660 -33.43 20.03 9.71
C LEU A 660 -33.82 21.30 8.94
N ALA A 661 -35.02 21.85 9.16
CA ALA A 661 -35.53 22.93 8.32
C ALA A 661 -34.87 24.29 8.62
N HIS A 662 -34.21 24.87 7.61
CA HIS A 662 -33.61 26.20 7.70
C HIS A 662 -34.68 27.29 7.83
N PRO A 663 -34.49 28.33 8.68
CA PRO A 663 -35.52 29.35 8.93
C PRO A 663 -36.07 30.04 7.67
N VAL A 664 -35.22 30.29 6.67
CA VAL A 664 -35.63 30.90 5.38
C VAL A 664 -36.62 30.03 4.60
N LEU A 665 -36.54 28.71 4.72
CA LEU A 665 -37.51 27.79 4.11
C LEU A 665 -38.80 27.75 4.94
N LEU A 666 -38.70 27.79 6.28
CA LEU A 666 -39.87 27.88 7.16
C LEU A 666 -40.67 29.18 6.98
N GLU A 667 -40.04 30.29 6.55
CA GLU A 667 -40.76 31.53 6.19
C GLU A 667 -41.71 31.39 4.98
N THR A 668 -41.69 30.26 4.25
CA THR A 668 -42.67 29.94 3.19
C THR A 668 -44.01 29.45 3.72
N LEU A 669 -44.10 29.04 4.99
CA LEU A 669 -45.32 28.49 5.58
C LEU A 669 -46.39 29.59 5.85
N PRO A 670 -47.69 29.27 5.71
CA PRO A 670 -48.77 30.15 6.18
C PRO A 670 -48.62 30.48 7.67
N ARG A 671 -48.89 31.73 8.06
CA ARG A 671 -48.68 32.19 9.45
C ARG A 671 -49.93 32.11 10.34
N THR A 672 -51.10 31.86 9.76
CA THR A 672 -52.37 31.74 10.50
C THR A 672 -53.19 30.55 10.02
N ILE A 673 -54.11 30.09 10.87
CA ILE A 673 -55.05 29.00 10.55
C ILE A 673 -56.02 29.43 9.43
N ASP A 674 -56.37 30.71 9.34
CA ASP A 674 -57.23 31.25 8.28
C ASP A 674 -56.51 31.38 6.93
N ASP A 675 -55.18 31.56 6.92
CA ASP A 675 -54.37 31.45 5.69
C ASP A 675 -54.30 29.99 5.21
N ALA A 676 -54.23 29.03 6.14
CA ALA A 676 -54.19 27.60 5.80
C ALA A 676 -55.53 27.13 5.18
N LYS A 677 -56.67 27.45 5.80
CA LYS A 677 -57.99 27.10 5.25
C LYS A 677 -58.23 27.68 3.85
N LYS A 678 -57.81 28.93 3.60
CA LYS A 678 -57.92 29.57 2.28
C LYS A 678 -57.01 28.93 1.22
N ALA A 679 -55.97 28.19 1.61
CA ALA A 679 -55.16 27.41 0.70
C ALA A 679 -55.81 26.05 0.36
N GLU A 680 -56.54 25.44 1.30
CA GLU A 680 -57.24 24.16 1.10
C GLU A 680 -58.56 24.34 0.32
N GLU A 681 -59.30 25.43 0.52
CA GLU A 681 -60.59 25.70 -0.16
C GLU A 681 -60.46 26.17 -1.62
N GLY A 682 -59.23 26.29 -2.16
CA GLY A 682 -58.95 26.53 -3.59
C GLY A 682 -59.42 27.87 -4.18
N ALA A 683 -59.97 28.78 -3.39
CA ALA A 683 -60.78 29.90 -3.84
C ALA A 683 -60.10 31.28 -3.76
N VAL A 684 -58.91 31.46 -4.35
CA VAL A 684 -58.23 32.77 -4.43
C VAL A 684 -57.74 33.10 -5.85
N LYS A 685 -58.45 34.01 -6.54
CA LYS A 685 -57.81 34.84 -7.57
C LYS A 685 -56.81 35.79 -6.88
N PRO A 686 -55.58 35.96 -7.38
CA PRO A 686 -54.62 36.86 -6.74
C PRO A 686 -55.15 38.29 -6.78
N LYS A 687 -55.28 38.92 -5.60
CA LYS A 687 -55.23 40.37 -5.50
C LYS A 687 -53.77 40.78 -5.53
N GLU A 688 -53.44 41.67 -6.46
CA GLU A 688 -52.26 42.51 -6.34
C GLU A 688 -52.48 43.53 -5.19
N ASP A 689 -51.48 44.36 -4.88
CA ASP A 689 -51.50 45.34 -3.79
C ASP A 689 -51.60 44.80 -2.35
N SER A 690 -50.59 43.99 -1.98
CA SER A 690 -49.93 44.20 -0.69
C SER A 690 -48.46 43.78 -0.76
N ALA A 691 -47.59 44.70 -1.21
CA ALA A 691 -46.15 44.48 -1.24
C ALA A 691 -45.59 44.36 0.19
N ARG A 692 -45.33 43.12 0.65
CA ARG A 692 -44.68 42.87 1.94
C ARG A 692 -43.31 43.56 1.96
N PRO A 693 -42.92 44.25 3.05
CA PRO A 693 -41.61 44.89 3.14
C PRO A 693 -40.52 43.82 3.10
N VAL A 694 -39.75 43.80 2.02
CA VAL A 694 -38.57 42.95 1.86
C VAL A 694 -37.56 43.34 2.95
N ARG A 695 -37.18 42.39 3.81
CA ARG A 695 -36.10 42.62 4.78
C ARG A 695 -34.81 42.91 4.01
N LYS A 696 -33.98 43.82 4.54
CA LYS A 696 -32.72 44.23 3.87
C LYS A 696 -31.78 43.05 3.58
N ASP A 697 -31.93 41.93 4.28
CA ASP A 697 -31.06 40.75 4.23
C ASP A 697 -31.26 39.85 2.99
N ASP A 698 -32.14 40.24 2.06
CA ASP A 698 -32.18 39.71 0.68
C ASP A 698 -31.08 40.32 -0.23
N TYR A 699 -30.04 40.94 0.35
CA TYR A 699 -28.77 41.14 -0.34
C TYR A 699 -28.28 39.81 -0.94
N LYS A 700 -28.11 39.79 -2.27
CA LYS A 700 -27.61 38.67 -3.10
C LYS A 700 -26.85 37.62 -2.29
N LEU A 701 -27.46 36.45 -2.13
CA LEU A 701 -26.83 35.24 -1.61
C LEU A 701 -25.49 35.02 -2.35
N LYS A 702 -24.37 35.24 -1.65
CA LYS A 702 -23.02 35.12 -2.22
C LYS A 702 -22.66 33.64 -2.33
N LEU A 703 -23.12 33.04 -3.41
CA LEU A 703 -22.87 31.67 -3.83
C LEU A 703 -21.79 31.67 -4.91
N ILE A 704 -20.84 30.74 -4.85
CA ILE A 704 -19.96 30.45 -5.98
C ILE A 704 -20.76 29.61 -6.98
N HIS A 705 -20.97 30.11 -8.19
CA HIS A 705 -21.71 29.37 -9.20
C HIS A 705 -20.80 28.36 -9.92
N ALA A 706 -21.35 27.23 -10.37
CA ALA A 706 -20.59 26.24 -11.14
C ALA A 706 -19.84 26.85 -12.34
N LYS A 707 -20.45 27.80 -13.07
CA LYS A 707 -19.80 28.54 -14.18
C LYS A 707 -18.52 29.30 -13.76
N ASP A 708 -18.43 29.73 -12.51
CA ASP A 708 -17.29 30.50 -12.00
C ASP A 708 -16.06 29.58 -11.78
N VAL A 709 -16.28 28.25 -11.81
CA VAL A 709 -15.27 27.20 -11.57
C VAL A 709 -15.02 26.35 -12.82
N ALA A 710 -16.06 26.13 -13.65
CA ALA A 710 -16.03 25.40 -14.92
C ALA A 710 -16.86 26.15 -15.98
N SER A 711 -16.18 26.75 -16.98
CA SER A 711 -16.78 27.56 -18.04
C SER A 711 -15.91 27.60 -19.29
N LEU A 712 -16.46 28.07 -20.40
CA LEU A 712 -15.72 28.29 -21.65
C LEU A 712 -14.54 29.26 -21.46
N ALA A 713 -14.70 30.26 -20.58
CA ALA A 713 -13.63 31.19 -20.20
C ALA A 713 -12.44 30.48 -19.51
N LEU A 714 -12.72 29.41 -18.77
CA LEU A 714 -11.72 28.56 -18.10
C LEU A 714 -11.21 27.40 -18.98
N LYS A 715 -11.47 27.47 -20.31
CA LYS A 715 -11.03 26.51 -21.33
C LYS A 715 -11.69 25.13 -21.23
N CYS A 716 -12.81 25.00 -20.54
CA CYS A 716 -13.67 23.81 -20.61
C CYS A 716 -14.29 23.68 -22.01
N LYS A 717 -14.65 22.46 -22.41
CA LYS A 717 -15.29 22.16 -23.71
C LYS A 717 -16.81 22.15 -23.56
N PRO A 718 -17.61 22.66 -24.52
CA PRO A 718 -19.06 22.41 -24.54
C PRO A 718 -19.38 20.92 -24.57
N VAL A 719 -20.44 20.51 -23.87
CA VAL A 719 -21.04 19.17 -23.97
C VAL A 719 -22.45 19.23 -24.54
N LEU A 720 -23.08 18.06 -24.77
CA LEU A 720 -24.44 17.93 -25.31
C LEU A 720 -24.67 18.68 -26.63
N GLY A 721 -23.65 18.70 -27.51
CA GLY A 721 -23.71 19.38 -28.81
C GLY A 721 -23.84 20.92 -28.76
N ALA A 722 -23.80 21.53 -27.57
CA ALA A 722 -24.16 22.93 -27.37
C ALA A 722 -23.31 23.90 -28.18
N ALA A 723 -23.97 24.86 -28.85
CA ALA A 723 -23.30 26.05 -29.36
C ALA A 723 -22.75 26.92 -28.20
N LYS A 724 -21.73 27.75 -28.48
CA LYS A 724 -21.01 28.52 -27.43
C LYS A 724 -21.89 29.53 -26.69
N ASP A 725 -22.97 29.96 -27.30
CA ASP A 725 -24.02 30.83 -26.79
C ASP A 725 -25.14 30.06 -26.07
N GLU A 726 -25.27 28.76 -26.33
CA GLU A 726 -26.29 27.91 -25.73
C GLU A 726 -25.87 27.22 -24.42
N VAL A 727 -24.57 27.22 -24.06
CA VAL A 727 -24.09 26.49 -22.86
C VAL A 727 -24.73 26.91 -21.55
N VAL A 728 -25.23 28.15 -21.40
CA VAL A 728 -25.71 28.66 -20.11
C VAL A 728 -27.06 28.03 -19.72
N THR A 729 -27.16 27.54 -18.48
CA THR A 729 -28.40 27.07 -17.85
C THR A 729 -28.47 27.50 -16.37
N GLU A 730 -29.63 27.36 -15.74
CA GLU A 730 -29.85 27.67 -14.33
C GLU A 730 -30.56 26.52 -13.60
N LEU A 731 -30.17 26.22 -12.37
CA LEU A 731 -30.84 25.25 -11.51
C LEU A 731 -31.51 25.91 -10.30
N GLN A 732 -32.76 25.55 -10.05
CA GLN A 732 -33.54 25.89 -8.86
C GLN A 732 -33.27 24.87 -7.74
N TYR A 733 -33.06 25.36 -6.53
CA TYR A 733 -32.89 24.54 -5.32
C TYR A 733 -34.08 24.72 -4.35
N PRO A 734 -34.30 23.79 -3.40
CA PRO A 734 -35.52 23.75 -2.60
C PRO A 734 -35.61 24.77 -1.47
N GLY A 735 -34.48 25.27 -0.94
CA GLY A 735 -34.44 26.14 0.24
C GLY A 735 -34.54 27.64 -0.03
N SER A 736 -34.33 28.08 -1.27
CA SER A 736 -34.18 29.49 -1.62
C SER A 736 -34.67 29.79 -3.03
N ARG A 737 -35.17 31.01 -3.26
CA ARG A 737 -35.55 31.50 -4.60
C ARG A 737 -34.35 31.82 -5.50
N HIS A 738 -33.14 31.86 -4.93
CA HIS A 738 -31.91 31.98 -5.71
C HIS A 738 -31.67 30.71 -6.53
N ARG A 739 -31.08 30.89 -7.72
CA ARG A 739 -30.66 29.82 -8.62
C ARG A 739 -29.15 29.81 -8.76
N GLU A 740 -28.61 28.65 -9.11
CA GLU A 740 -27.22 28.53 -9.51
C GLU A 740 -27.11 28.59 -11.04
N SER A 741 -26.21 29.42 -11.57
CA SER A 741 -25.86 29.39 -12.99
C SER A 741 -24.82 28.29 -13.27
N TYR A 742 -25.07 27.52 -14.31
CA TYR A 742 -24.14 26.53 -14.87
C TYR A 742 -23.81 26.90 -16.32
N GLU A 743 -22.63 26.48 -16.78
CA GLU A 743 -22.37 26.29 -18.21
C GLU A 743 -22.32 24.78 -18.47
N LEU A 744 -22.96 24.32 -19.55
CA LEU A 744 -22.94 22.92 -20.01
C LEU A 744 -21.58 22.62 -20.66
N VAL A 745 -20.58 22.46 -19.80
CA VAL A 745 -19.19 22.22 -20.18
C VAL A 745 -18.58 21.07 -19.37
N GLU A 746 -17.54 20.46 -19.94
CA GLU A 746 -16.69 19.46 -19.31
C GLU A 746 -15.23 19.95 -19.33
N GLY A 747 -14.48 19.63 -18.28
CA GLY A 747 -13.04 19.84 -18.23
C GLY A 747 -12.37 18.79 -17.37
N LYS A 748 -11.14 18.42 -17.71
CA LYS A 748 -10.33 17.56 -16.84
C LYS A 748 -10.12 18.28 -15.50
N ASP A 749 -10.31 17.56 -14.40
CA ASP A 749 -10.14 18.07 -13.04
C ASP A 749 -11.07 19.28 -12.74
N LYS A 750 -12.29 19.27 -13.31
CA LYS A 750 -13.35 20.29 -13.17
C LYS A 750 -14.73 19.67 -12.94
N ILE A 751 -15.68 20.50 -12.49
CA ILE A 751 -17.08 20.12 -12.25
C ILE A 751 -17.75 19.71 -13.57
N ASP A 752 -18.30 18.50 -13.62
CA ASP A 752 -19.24 18.07 -14.66
C ASP A 752 -20.62 18.67 -14.36
N ALA A 753 -21.00 19.68 -15.14
CA ALA A 753 -22.29 20.37 -14.99
C ALA A 753 -23.50 19.45 -15.26
N VAL A 754 -23.37 18.44 -16.12
CA VAL A 754 -24.46 17.52 -16.47
C VAL A 754 -24.68 16.52 -15.34
N LYS A 755 -23.62 15.90 -14.81
CA LYS A 755 -23.73 14.97 -13.67
C LYS A 755 -24.13 15.71 -12.37
N ASP A 756 -23.63 16.92 -12.08
CA ASP A 756 -24.05 17.71 -10.89
C ASP A 756 -25.54 18.09 -10.94
N ILE A 757 -26.05 18.57 -12.09
CA ILE A 757 -27.48 18.91 -12.24
C ILE A 757 -28.37 17.66 -12.11
N LYS A 758 -28.00 16.54 -12.74
CA LYS A 758 -28.76 15.27 -12.67
C LYS A 758 -28.80 14.72 -11.25
N ALA A 759 -27.68 14.77 -10.53
CA ALA A 759 -27.60 14.38 -9.12
C ALA A 759 -28.47 15.29 -8.24
N ALA A 760 -28.35 16.61 -8.39
CA ALA A 760 -29.12 17.57 -7.58
C ALA A 760 -30.64 17.38 -7.74
N ILE A 761 -31.15 17.29 -8.98
CA ILE A 761 -32.59 17.04 -9.22
C ILE A 761 -33.02 15.68 -8.63
N SER A 762 -32.15 14.67 -8.69
CA SER A 762 -32.42 13.35 -8.10
C SER A 762 -32.51 13.42 -6.57
N HIS A 763 -31.55 14.04 -5.86
CA HIS A 763 -31.64 14.16 -4.40
C HIS A 763 -32.83 15.03 -3.96
N ILE A 764 -33.18 16.09 -4.72
CA ILE A 764 -34.37 16.91 -4.46
C ILE A 764 -35.63 16.03 -4.51
N ALA A 765 -35.78 15.23 -5.56
CA ALA A 765 -36.95 14.38 -5.75
C ALA A 765 -37.10 13.30 -4.67
N HIS A 766 -36.01 12.60 -4.31
CA HIS A 766 -36.09 11.50 -3.34
C HIS A 766 -36.14 11.98 -1.87
N PHE A 767 -35.56 13.13 -1.53
CA PHE A 767 -35.51 13.58 -0.13
C PHE A 767 -36.61 14.58 0.26
N TYR A 768 -36.98 15.53 -0.62
CA TYR A 768 -37.90 16.63 -0.25
C TYR A 768 -39.37 16.37 -0.59
N LEU A 769 -39.69 15.33 -1.35
CA LEU A 769 -41.04 15.07 -1.88
C LEU A 769 -41.61 13.75 -1.33
N THR A 770 -42.94 13.65 -1.28
CA THR A 770 -43.62 12.34 -1.11
C THR A 770 -43.58 11.55 -2.42
N ALA A 771 -43.86 10.25 -2.39
CA ALA A 771 -43.86 9.41 -3.61
C ALA A 771 -44.78 9.97 -4.73
N GLU A 772 -45.96 10.48 -4.36
CA GLU A 772 -46.92 11.12 -5.28
C GLU A 772 -46.38 12.43 -5.85
N GLN A 773 -45.72 13.24 -5.03
CA GLN A 773 -45.12 14.52 -5.44
C GLN A 773 -43.84 14.33 -6.26
N ALA A 774 -43.12 13.23 -6.04
CA ALA A 774 -41.90 12.85 -6.75
C ALA A 774 -42.17 12.27 -8.15
N GLU A 775 -43.34 11.67 -8.38
CA GLU A 775 -43.72 11.01 -9.65
C GLU A 775 -43.31 11.81 -10.90
N PRO A 776 -43.60 13.12 -11.03
CA PRO A 776 -43.29 13.85 -12.26
C PRO A 776 -41.78 14.11 -12.47
N PHE A 777 -40.98 13.90 -11.42
CA PHE A 777 -39.53 13.97 -11.47
C PHE A 777 -38.92 12.58 -11.77
N VAL A 778 -39.47 11.49 -11.23
CA VAL A 778 -38.84 10.15 -11.24
C VAL A 778 -39.49 9.12 -12.17
N ASN A 779 -40.67 9.37 -12.76
CA ASN A 779 -41.36 8.43 -13.65
C ASN A 779 -40.45 7.94 -14.79
N SER A 780 -40.39 6.61 -14.97
CA SER A 780 -39.47 5.92 -15.89
C SER A 780 -39.78 6.11 -17.39
N ALA A 781 -41.00 6.55 -17.73
CA ALA A 781 -41.44 6.84 -19.09
C ALA A 781 -41.47 8.34 -19.42
N THR A 782 -41.93 9.17 -18.48
CA THR A 782 -42.23 10.60 -18.72
C THR A 782 -41.53 11.58 -17.77
N GLY A 783 -40.93 11.10 -16.68
CA GLY A 783 -40.38 11.94 -15.61
C GLY A 783 -39.15 12.75 -16.02
N ILE A 784 -38.94 13.87 -15.33
CA ILE A 784 -37.82 14.80 -15.61
C ILE A 784 -36.46 14.09 -15.61
N LYS A 785 -36.20 13.14 -14.70
CA LYS A 785 -34.96 12.34 -14.70
C LYS A 785 -34.76 11.65 -16.05
N ARG A 786 -35.76 10.93 -16.55
CA ARG A 786 -35.71 10.22 -17.85
C ARG A 786 -35.54 11.18 -19.04
N GLN A 787 -36.10 12.39 -18.97
CA GLN A 787 -35.90 13.42 -19.99
C GLN A 787 -34.46 13.93 -20.02
N LEU A 788 -33.86 14.19 -18.84
CA LEU A 788 -32.45 14.57 -18.70
C LEU A 788 -31.53 13.43 -19.16
N ASP A 789 -31.82 12.19 -18.77
CA ASP A 789 -31.09 10.99 -19.21
C ASP A 789 -31.09 10.89 -20.73
N ARG A 790 -32.27 10.95 -21.37
CA ARG A 790 -32.41 10.88 -22.84
C ARG A 790 -31.69 12.01 -23.56
N ALA A 791 -31.70 13.23 -23.01
CA ALA A 791 -30.97 14.36 -23.58
C ALA A 791 -29.44 14.24 -23.39
N SER A 792 -29.00 13.60 -22.30
CA SER A 792 -27.58 13.34 -22.01
C SER A 792 -26.99 12.10 -22.66
N SER A 793 -27.82 11.18 -23.17
CA SER A 793 -27.41 9.91 -23.76
C SER A 793 -26.50 10.07 -24.97
N ASP A 794 -25.55 9.16 -25.12
CA ASP A 794 -24.46 9.27 -26.08
C ASP A 794 -24.93 9.25 -27.56
N THR A 795 -26.12 8.71 -27.81
CA THR A 795 -26.76 8.68 -29.14
C THR A 795 -27.45 10.00 -29.52
N ILE A 796 -27.78 10.87 -28.56
CA ILE A 796 -28.66 12.04 -28.78
C ILE A 796 -27.94 13.37 -28.54
N LYS A 797 -27.28 13.53 -27.38
CA LYS A 797 -26.49 14.73 -26.99
C LYS A 797 -27.17 16.07 -27.36
N ASP A 798 -28.34 16.35 -26.78
CA ASP A 798 -29.17 17.53 -27.08
C ASP A 798 -29.26 18.50 -25.88
N ALA A 799 -28.50 19.60 -25.94
CA ALA A 799 -28.52 20.67 -24.94
C ALA A 799 -29.85 21.44 -24.85
N GLY A 800 -30.60 21.56 -25.95
CA GLY A 800 -31.89 22.25 -26.01
C GLY A 800 -32.95 21.48 -25.22
N MET A 801 -33.06 20.18 -25.46
CA MET A 801 -33.87 19.26 -24.67
C MET A 801 -33.45 19.23 -23.19
N PHE A 802 -32.14 19.16 -22.91
CA PHE A 802 -31.65 19.16 -21.53
C PHE A 802 -32.07 20.43 -20.79
N LYS A 803 -31.90 21.61 -21.40
CA LYS A 803 -32.31 22.90 -20.86
C LYS A 803 -33.84 23.01 -20.70
N ALA A 804 -34.63 22.40 -21.58
CA ALA A 804 -36.08 22.34 -21.43
C ALA A 804 -36.50 21.52 -20.19
N ALA A 805 -35.90 20.35 -19.97
CA ALA A 805 -36.16 19.51 -18.79
C ALA A 805 -35.74 20.20 -17.48
N VAL A 806 -34.58 20.86 -17.44
CA VAL A 806 -34.17 21.68 -16.28
C VAL A 806 -35.15 22.83 -16.03
N LYS A 807 -35.60 23.53 -17.08
CA LYS A 807 -36.58 24.63 -16.97
C LYS A 807 -37.94 24.16 -16.41
N GLU A 808 -38.40 22.97 -16.79
CA GLU A 808 -39.61 22.37 -16.22
C GLU A 808 -39.42 21.92 -14.77
N SER A 809 -38.25 21.36 -14.42
CA SER A 809 -37.88 21.09 -13.02
C SER A 809 -37.95 22.35 -12.16
N ASN A 810 -37.34 23.45 -12.63
CA ASN A 810 -37.37 24.76 -11.97
C ASN A 810 -38.79 25.32 -11.83
N SER A 811 -39.66 25.07 -12.83
CA SER A 811 -41.07 25.47 -12.84
C SER A 811 -41.87 24.73 -11.75
N ARG A 812 -41.67 23.41 -11.62
CA ARG A 812 -42.36 22.58 -10.61
C ARG A 812 -41.84 22.85 -9.20
N LEU A 813 -40.53 22.84 -9.00
CA LEU A 813 -39.93 23.12 -7.70
C LEU A 813 -40.26 24.55 -7.22
N GLY A 814 -40.32 25.51 -8.14
CA GLY A 814 -40.76 26.88 -7.88
C GLY A 814 -42.25 27.05 -7.52
N LYS A 815 -43.10 26.03 -7.72
CA LYS A 815 -44.46 25.97 -7.17
C LYS A 815 -44.43 25.41 -5.75
N LEU A 816 -43.79 24.26 -5.56
CA LEU A 816 -43.65 23.56 -4.26
C LEU A 816 -42.92 24.38 -3.19
N HIS A 817 -42.06 25.32 -3.59
CA HIS A 817 -41.45 26.34 -2.72
C HIS A 817 -42.45 27.43 -2.29
N LYS A 818 -43.37 27.84 -3.20
CA LYS A 818 -44.36 28.91 -2.95
C LYS A 818 -45.56 28.44 -2.12
N ASP A 819 -45.99 27.19 -2.28
CA ASP A 819 -47.09 26.62 -1.50
C ASP A 819 -46.64 26.04 -0.13
N GLY A 820 -45.33 26.07 0.15
CA GLY A 820 -44.73 25.62 1.41
C GLY A 820 -44.59 24.10 1.56
N THR A 821 -44.85 23.30 0.52
CA THR A 821 -44.77 21.83 0.60
C THR A 821 -43.37 21.35 0.95
N LEU A 822 -42.33 21.95 0.36
CA LEU A 822 -40.93 21.60 0.67
C LEU A 822 -40.59 21.86 2.15
N ALA A 823 -41.15 22.93 2.74
CA ALA A 823 -40.95 23.26 4.15
C ALA A 823 -41.71 22.29 5.08
N ARG A 824 -42.96 21.92 4.74
CA ARG A 824 -43.73 20.90 5.47
C ARG A 824 -43.03 19.54 5.46
N ASN A 825 -42.60 19.08 4.28
CA ASN A 825 -41.97 17.78 4.12
C ASN A 825 -40.61 17.68 4.82
N LEU A 826 -39.82 18.77 4.85
CA LEU A 826 -38.53 18.80 5.56
C LEU A 826 -38.70 18.93 7.08
N ALA A 827 -39.73 19.62 7.57
CA ALA A 827 -40.00 19.75 9.01
C ALA A 827 -40.42 18.43 9.68
N LEU A 828 -40.81 17.42 8.90
CA LEU A 828 -41.12 16.06 9.36
C LEU A 828 -39.91 15.10 9.34
N LYS A 829 -38.68 15.63 9.16
CA LYS A 829 -37.46 14.83 9.01
C LYS A 829 -36.39 15.27 10.00
N HIS A 830 -35.76 14.27 10.62
CA HIS A 830 -34.72 14.45 11.64
C HIS A 830 -33.31 14.12 11.13
N GLY A 831 -33.16 13.03 10.35
CA GLY A 831 -31.90 12.66 9.71
C GLY A 831 -31.77 13.10 8.25
N LEU A 832 -30.54 13.40 7.80
CA LEU A 832 -30.19 13.52 6.39
C LEU A 832 -29.63 12.18 5.86
N PRO A 833 -29.95 11.78 4.61
CA PRO A 833 -29.26 10.68 3.94
C PRO A 833 -27.77 11.01 3.73
N SER A 834 -26.89 10.06 4.05
CA SER A 834 -25.43 10.28 3.99
C SER A 834 -24.94 10.59 2.55
N ASP A 835 -25.65 10.11 1.52
CA ASP A 835 -25.41 10.49 0.12
C ASP A 835 -25.72 11.96 -0.17
N LEU A 836 -26.78 12.53 0.42
CA LEU A 836 -27.10 13.96 0.30
C LEU A 836 -26.10 14.82 1.09
N VAL A 837 -25.65 14.37 2.26
CA VAL A 837 -24.59 15.04 3.02
C VAL A 837 -23.29 15.08 2.21
N ALA A 838 -22.85 13.93 1.68
CA ALA A 838 -21.68 13.84 0.82
C ALA A 838 -21.81 14.70 -0.45
N PHE A 839 -23.01 14.77 -1.04
CA PHE A 839 -23.26 15.61 -2.20
C PHE A 839 -23.15 17.11 -1.89
N ILE A 840 -23.76 17.59 -0.81
CA ILE A 840 -23.68 19.00 -0.39
C ILE A 840 -22.24 19.39 -0.05
N LEU A 841 -21.51 18.55 0.69
CA LEU A 841 -20.10 18.80 1.04
C LEU A 841 -19.19 18.77 -0.19
N ARG A 842 -19.41 17.85 -1.14
CA ARG A 842 -18.69 17.86 -2.43
C ARG A 842 -18.96 19.14 -3.21
N GLN A 843 -20.23 19.59 -3.32
CA GLN A 843 -20.53 20.85 -3.99
C GLN A 843 -19.77 22.04 -3.40
N VAL A 844 -19.63 22.08 -2.07
CA VAL A 844 -18.85 23.08 -1.32
C VAL A 844 -17.35 22.98 -1.61
N TYR A 845 -16.77 21.77 -1.50
CA TYR A 845 -15.34 21.51 -1.69
C TYR A 845 -14.88 21.80 -3.13
N ASP A 846 -15.64 21.33 -4.13
CA ASP A 846 -15.37 21.52 -5.57
C ASP A 846 -15.28 23.00 -5.97
N ARG A 847 -16.02 23.86 -5.23
CA ARG A 847 -16.14 25.29 -5.51
C ARG A 847 -15.18 26.17 -4.70
N THR A 848 -14.43 25.60 -3.75
CA THR A 848 -13.55 26.36 -2.84
C THR A 848 -12.14 25.76 -2.73
N VAL A 849 -12.04 24.50 -2.29
CA VAL A 849 -10.77 23.81 -2.02
C VAL A 849 -10.18 23.21 -3.29
N ALA A 850 -10.98 22.47 -4.08
CA ALA A 850 -10.48 21.74 -5.25
C ALA A 850 -9.72 22.62 -6.28
N PRO A 851 -10.16 23.87 -6.60
CA PRO A 851 -9.42 24.74 -7.53
C PRO A 851 -8.04 25.20 -7.01
N ASN A 852 -7.78 25.04 -5.71
CA ASN A 852 -6.61 25.57 -5.00
C ASN A 852 -5.83 24.48 -4.24
N VAL A 853 -6.16 23.19 -4.43
CA VAL A 853 -5.66 22.06 -3.62
C VAL A 853 -4.12 21.92 -3.61
N GLU A 854 -3.44 22.44 -4.64
CA GLU A 854 -1.97 22.49 -4.69
C GLU A 854 -1.33 23.35 -3.58
N LEU A 855 -2.06 24.33 -3.03
CA LEU A 855 -1.58 25.17 -1.92
C LEU A 855 -1.40 24.38 -0.61
N LEU A 856 -2.10 23.25 -0.47
CA LEU A 856 -2.05 22.36 0.69
C LEU A 856 -0.86 21.38 0.63
N ARG A 857 -0.20 21.24 -0.53
CA ARG A 857 0.97 20.36 -0.72
C ARG A 857 2.31 21.01 -0.34
N LYS A 858 2.30 22.27 0.11
CA LYS A 858 3.49 23.08 0.41
C LYS A 858 3.91 22.99 1.88
N TYR A 859 4.21 21.79 2.35
CA TYR A 859 4.72 21.53 3.72
C TYR A 859 6.08 20.81 3.69
N GLN A 860 6.80 20.82 4.81
CA GLN A 860 8.05 20.08 4.99
C GLN A 860 7.74 18.63 5.45
N ASN A 861 8.26 17.64 4.73
CA ASN A 861 8.14 16.23 5.13
C ASN A 861 8.79 16.02 6.51
N GLY A 862 8.06 15.43 7.45
CA GLY A 862 8.52 15.22 8.83
C GLY A 862 8.16 16.33 9.83
N SER A 863 7.40 17.35 9.42
CA SER A 863 6.76 18.30 10.33
C SER A 863 5.33 17.85 10.71
N ASP A 864 4.77 18.38 11.80
CA ASP A 864 3.38 18.13 12.19
C ASP A 864 2.35 18.63 11.14
N ASN A 865 2.77 19.55 10.26
CA ASN A 865 1.94 20.24 9.26
C ASN A 865 1.70 19.44 7.96
N VAL A 866 1.79 18.11 8.01
CA VAL A 866 1.55 17.23 6.85
C VAL A 866 0.04 17.10 6.62
N TYR A 867 -0.45 17.67 5.53
CA TYR A 867 -1.88 17.64 5.19
C TYR A 867 -2.34 16.24 4.73
N GLY A 868 -3.39 15.71 5.35
CA GLY A 868 -4.04 14.46 4.98
C GLY A 868 -5.52 14.46 5.35
N GLU A 869 -6.39 14.05 4.43
CA GLU A 869 -7.85 14.13 4.59
C GLU A 869 -8.43 12.80 5.04
N LEU A 870 -9.36 12.86 6.01
CA LEU A 870 -10.25 11.76 6.36
C LEU A 870 -11.49 11.86 5.48
N LEU A 871 -11.86 10.77 4.82
CA LEU A 871 -12.90 10.77 3.79
C LEU A 871 -14.30 10.55 4.40
N HIS A 872 -15.33 11.08 3.75
CA HIS A 872 -16.71 11.11 4.26
C HIS A 872 -17.21 9.77 4.85
N PRO A 873 -17.01 8.60 4.20
CA PRO A 873 -17.49 7.32 4.75
C PRO A 873 -16.84 6.97 6.09
N PHE A 874 -15.59 7.38 6.33
CA PHE A 874 -14.89 7.13 7.58
C PHE A 874 -15.50 7.95 8.72
N ILE A 875 -15.76 9.24 8.47
CA ILE A 875 -16.36 10.14 9.45
C ILE A 875 -17.79 9.70 9.82
N THR A 876 -18.61 9.32 8.83
CA THR A 876 -19.93 8.72 9.09
C THR A 876 -19.79 7.43 9.92
N ASN A 877 -18.89 6.53 9.55
CA ASN A 877 -18.65 5.28 10.27
C ASN A 877 -18.16 5.50 11.72
N ILE A 878 -17.45 6.58 12.02
CA ILE A 878 -17.04 6.93 13.39
C ILE A 878 -18.21 7.62 14.12
N LEU A 879 -18.61 8.81 13.69
CA LEU A 879 -19.45 9.71 14.47
C LEU A 879 -20.92 9.23 14.53
N VAL A 880 -21.43 8.70 13.43
CA VAL A 880 -22.82 8.21 13.30
C VAL A 880 -22.92 6.73 13.69
N GLU A 881 -22.16 5.84 13.04
CA GLU A 881 -22.37 4.39 13.16
C GLU A 881 -21.75 3.75 14.42
N ARG A 882 -20.75 4.40 15.06
CA ARG A 882 -20.05 3.84 16.24
C ARG A 882 -20.18 4.68 17.50
N LEU A 883 -20.26 6.00 17.37
CA LEU A 883 -20.39 6.92 18.50
C LEU A 883 -21.84 7.40 18.74
N HIS A 884 -22.71 7.31 17.72
CA HIS A 884 -24.12 7.71 17.78
C HIS A 884 -24.31 9.15 18.30
N MET A 885 -23.51 10.08 17.78
CA MET A 885 -23.51 11.48 18.22
C MET A 885 -24.84 12.19 17.90
N THR A 886 -25.42 12.87 18.88
CA THR A 886 -26.63 13.68 18.69
C THR A 886 -26.33 15.18 18.51
N SER A 887 -27.31 15.92 17.99
CA SER A 887 -27.23 17.37 17.76
C SER A 887 -27.05 18.20 19.03
N GLY A 888 -27.38 17.65 20.21
CA GLY A 888 -27.14 18.27 21.51
C GLY A 888 -25.70 18.17 22.04
N GLN A 889 -24.81 17.48 21.34
CA GLN A 889 -23.41 17.26 21.75
C GLN A 889 -22.43 18.24 21.11
N VAL A 890 -21.20 18.28 21.63
CA VAL A 890 -20.11 19.14 21.12
C VAL A 890 -19.01 18.29 20.47
N PHE A 891 -18.69 18.59 19.21
CA PHE A 891 -17.60 18.01 18.43
C PHE A 891 -16.42 19.00 18.33
N VAL A 892 -15.17 18.50 18.42
CA VAL A 892 -13.96 19.30 18.24
C VAL A 892 -12.93 18.54 17.38
N ASP A 893 -12.30 19.22 16.42
CA ASP A 893 -11.28 18.68 15.52
C ASP A 893 -9.95 19.45 15.68
N LEU A 894 -8.86 18.75 16.01
CA LEU A 894 -7.55 19.32 16.32
C LEU A 894 -6.55 19.03 15.18
N GLY A 895 -6.17 20.09 14.45
CA GLY A 895 -5.52 19.97 13.14
C GLY A 895 -6.55 19.81 12.02
N SER A 896 -7.60 20.65 12.04
CA SER A 896 -8.80 20.46 11.19
C SER A 896 -8.59 20.74 9.70
N GLY A 897 -7.40 21.19 9.27
CA GLY A 897 -7.09 21.47 7.88
C GLY A 897 -8.05 22.50 7.27
N VAL A 898 -8.66 22.16 6.13
CA VAL A 898 -9.68 23.00 5.47
C VAL A 898 -11.08 22.92 6.12
N GLY A 899 -11.23 22.20 7.24
CA GLY A 899 -12.46 22.11 8.03
C GLY A 899 -13.47 21.03 7.60
N ASN A 900 -13.13 20.16 6.64
CA ASN A 900 -14.06 19.16 6.07
C ASN A 900 -14.87 18.39 7.13
N VAL A 901 -14.20 17.86 8.17
CA VAL A 901 -14.86 17.04 9.20
C VAL A 901 -15.77 17.87 10.10
N VAL A 902 -15.38 19.10 10.42
CA VAL A 902 -16.19 20.05 11.21
C VAL A 902 -17.47 20.43 10.47
N LEU A 903 -17.38 20.62 9.15
CA LEU A 903 -18.54 20.87 8.29
C LEU A 903 -19.42 19.61 8.15
N GLN A 904 -18.82 18.42 8.10
CA GLN A 904 -19.57 17.16 8.08
C GLN A 904 -20.29 16.91 9.42
N ALA A 905 -19.65 17.08 10.57
CA ALA A 905 -20.31 16.92 11.87
C ALA A 905 -21.52 17.88 12.01
N ALA A 906 -21.33 19.16 11.66
CA ALA A 906 -22.41 20.14 11.66
C ALA A 906 -23.54 19.83 10.65
N LEU A 907 -23.25 19.22 9.50
CA LEU A 907 -24.27 18.90 8.48
C LEU A 907 -24.90 17.51 8.66
N GLU A 908 -24.16 16.48 9.04
CA GLU A 908 -24.64 15.10 9.16
C GLU A 908 -25.37 14.88 10.50
N ILE A 909 -24.85 15.46 11.60
CA ILE A 909 -25.39 15.32 12.96
C ILE A 909 -26.11 16.58 13.43
N GLY A 910 -25.69 17.78 13.00
CA GLY A 910 -26.26 19.03 13.52
C GLY A 910 -25.70 19.47 14.86
N CYS A 911 -24.64 18.83 15.34
CA CYS A 911 -23.95 19.15 16.60
C CYS A 911 -23.13 20.44 16.51
N GLU A 912 -22.83 21.02 17.68
CA GLU A 912 -21.92 22.17 17.77
C GLU A 912 -20.50 21.72 17.45
N SER A 913 -19.94 22.23 16.35
CA SER A 913 -18.73 21.69 15.73
C SER A 913 -17.61 22.73 15.68
N TRP A 914 -16.47 22.39 16.28
CA TRP A 914 -15.27 23.24 16.35
C TRP A 914 -14.11 22.62 15.58
N GLY A 915 -13.29 23.45 14.92
CA GLY A 915 -11.99 23.08 14.37
C GLY A 915 -10.92 24.11 14.75
N CYS A 916 -9.69 23.65 14.94
CA CYS A 916 -8.52 24.51 15.10
C CYS A 916 -7.42 24.09 14.13
N GLU A 917 -6.89 25.05 13.37
CA GLU A 917 -5.84 24.87 12.37
C GLU A 917 -4.83 26.03 12.44
N MET A 918 -3.55 25.76 12.23
CA MET A 918 -2.47 26.75 12.30
C MET A 918 -1.89 27.13 10.94
N MET A 919 -2.05 26.27 9.91
CA MET A 919 -1.51 26.50 8.58
C MET A 919 -2.34 27.52 7.79
N GLU A 920 -1.73 28.65 7.43
CA GLU A 920 -2.42 29.80 6.84
C GLU A 920 -3.20 29.46 5.56
N ASN A 921 -2.61 28.69 4.64
CA ASN A 921 -3.29 28.25 3.40
C ASN A 921 -4.53 27.40 3.71
N ALA A 922 -4.43 26.47 4.66
CA ALA A 922 -5.55 25.61 5.06
C ALA A 922 -6.65 26.45 5.72
N CYS A 923 -6.29 27.36 6.62
CA CYS A 923 -7.21 28.31 7.26
C CYS A 923 -7.92 29.22 6.25
N ASN A 924 -7.22 29.71 5.23
CA ASN A 924 -7.79 30.56 4.17
C ASN A 924 -8.84 29.80 3.37
N LEU A 925 -8.53 28.57 2.95
CA LEU A 925 -9.48 27.68 2.27
C LEU A 925 -10.62 27.26 3.20
N ALA A 926 -10.38 27.08 4.50
CA ALA A 926 -11.40 26.76 5.49
C ALA A 926 -12.43 27.89 5.69
N ASP A 927 -11.98 29.15 5.74
CA ASP A 927 -12.86 30.31 5.81
C ASP A 927 -13.71 30.48 4.54
N ASP A 928 -13.13 30.25 3.36
CA ASP A 928 -13.89 30.26 2.10
C ASP A 928 -14.86 29.07 1.99
N GLN A 929 -14.44 27.88 2.42
CA GLN A 929 -15.29 26.70 2.48
C GLN A 929 -16.48 26.92 3.44
N LYS A 930 -16.27 27.56 4.60
CA LYS A 930 -17.33 27.92 5.55
C LYS A 930 -18.34 28.93 5.00
N LYS A 931 -17.91 29.87 4.14
CA LYS A 931 -18.80 30.83 3.47
C LYS A 931 -19.71 30.11 2.46
N GLU A 932 -19.13 29.31 1.57
CA GLU A 932 -19.90 28.55 0.57
C GLU A 932 -20.78 27.48 1.23
N PHE A 933 -20.31 26.81 2.29
CA PHE A 933 -21.11 25.90 3.12
C PHE A 933 -22.38 26.57 3.67
N SER A 934 -22.23 27.78 4.23
CA SER A 934 -23.37 28.55 4.76
C SER A 934 -24.35 28.95 3.66
N ALA A 935 -23.84 29.32 2.47
CA ALA A 935 -24.65 29.63 1.30
C ALA A 935 -25.40 28.39 0.77
N ARG A 936 -24.71 27.23 0.67
CA ARG A 936 -25.25 25.94 0.24
C ARG A 936 -26.30 25.41 1.20
N CYS A 937 -26.08 25.49 2.51
CA CYS A 937 -27.09 25.13 3.51
C CYS A 937 -28.38 25.96 3.34
N ARG A 938 -28.27 27.30 3.18
CA ARG A 938 -29.44 28.17 2.88
C ARG A 938 -30.07 27.86 1.52
N LEU A 939 -29.28 27.47 0.51
CA LEU A 939 -29.76 27.12 -0.84
C LEU A 939 -30.56 25.81 -0.85
N TRP A 940 -30.07 24.78 -0.17
CA TRP A 940 -30.78 23.51 0.07
C TRP A 940 -31.91 23.63 1.10
N GLY A 941 -31.86 24.61 1.99
CA GLY A 941 -32.88 24.81 3.02
C GLY A 941 -32.67 23.93 4.27
N VAL A 942 -31.44 23.43 4.44
CA VAL A 942 -31.01 22.60 5.57
C VAL A 942 -30.34 23.48 6.63
N LYS A 943 -30.65 23.22 7.90
CA LYS A 943 -30.06 23.87 9.08
C LYS A 943 -28.89 23.01 9.59
N PRO A 944 -27.62 23.43 9.43
CA PRO A 944 -26.50 22.78 10.08
C PRO A 944 -26.43 23.17 11.57
N GLY A 945 -25.62 22.44 12.33
CA GLY A 945 -25.18 22.85 13.66
C GLY A 945 -24.27 24.09 13.62
N PRO A 946 -23.99 24.75 14.76
CA PRO A 946 -23.06 25.86 14.80
C PRO A 946 -21.64 25.43 14.41
N VAL A 947 -21.04 26.12 13.43
CA VAL A 947 -19.68 25.85 12.93
C VAL A 947 -18.71 26.92 13.43
N HIS A 948 -17.67 26.48 14.13
CA HIS A 948 -16.58 27.30 14.63
C HIS A 948 -15.26 26.81 14.02
N LEU A 949 -14.53 27.71 13.38
CA LEU A 949 -13.21 27.42 12.83
C LEU A 949 -12.28 28.50 13.36
N GLU A 950 -11.28 28.08 14.13
CA GLU A 950 -10.37 28.95 14.86
C GLU A 950 -8.96 28.81 14.28
N ARG A 951 -8.27 29.95 14.13
CA ARG A 951 -6.93 30.01 13.57
C ARG A 951 -5.88 30.03 14.69
N GLY A 952 -4.84 29.21 14.57
CA GLY A 952 -3.69 29.16 15.47
C GLY A 952 -3.44 27.79 16.10
N ASP A 953 -2.45 27.74 17.01
CA ASP A 953 -2.07 26.55 17.76
C ASP A 953 -3.15 26.18 18.79
N PHE A 954 -3.67 24.96 18.73
CA PHE A 954 -4.70 24.48 19.65
C PHE A 954 -4.23 24.36 21.10
N ARG A 955 -2.92 24.30 21.35
CA ARG A 955 -2.34 24.34 22.70
C ARG A 955 -2.44 25.74 23.34
N ALA A 956 -2.65 26.79 22.55
CA ALA A 956 -2.65 28.19 22.99
C ALA A 956 -3.98 28.94 22.70
N ASN A 957 -4.83 28.45 21.79
CA ASN A 957 -6.10 29.10 21.48
C ASN A 957 -7.13 28.92 22.62
N HIS A 958 -7.37 29.99 23.38
CA HIS A 958 -8.31 29.99 24.52
C HIS A 958 -9.73 29.51 24.13
N ARG A 959 -10.21 29.80 22.93
CA ARG A 959 -11.57 29.39 22.50
C ARG A 959 -11.66 27.89 22.28
N ILE A 960 -10.65 27.27 21.66
CA ILE A 960 -10.64 25.81 21.51
C ILE A 960 -10.50 25.12 22.86
N GLN A 961 -9.73 25.69 23.80
CA GLN A 961 -9.64 25.19 25.18
C GLN A 961 -10.99 25.20 25.91
N GLU A 962 -11.80 26.27 25.80
CA GLU A 962 -13.16 26.28 26.37
C GLU A 962 -14.15 25.35 25.64
N ALA A 963 -13.93 25.05 24.35
CA ALA A 963 -14.69 24.02 23.65
C ALA A 963 -14.32 22.61 24.12
N LEU A 964 -13.02 22.32 24.31
CA LEU A 964 -12.50 21.01 24.73
C LEU A 964 -12.98 20.60 26.13
N LYS A 965 -13.07 21.54 27.09
CA LYS A 965 -13.61 21.26 28.44
C LYS A 965 -15.03 20.68 28.44
N ARG A 966 -15.82 20.96 27.41
CA ARG A 966 -17.22 20.51 27.25
C ARG A 966 -17.44 19.55 26.07
N ALA A 967 -16.40 19.22 25.31
CA ALA A 967 -16.47 18.32 24.16
C ALA A 967 -16.98 16.93 24.54
N ASP A 968 -17.85 16.35 23.72
CA ASP A 968 -18.29 14.96 23.79
C ASP A 968 -17.37 14.05 22.99
N VAL A 969 -16.96 14.54 21.81
CA VAL A 969 -16.08 13.83 20.89
C VAL A 969 -15.02 14.81 20.38
N VAL A 970 -13.76 14.41 20.51
CA VAL A 970 -12.59 15.12 20.00
C VAL A 970 -11.90 14.24 18.96
N LEU A 971 -11.62 14.79 17.79
CA LEU A 971 -10.87 14.15 16.72
C LEU A 971 -9.45 14.73 16.65
N VAL A 972 -8.46 13.86 16.43
CA VAL A 972 -7.06 14.25 16.24
C VAL A 972 -6.43 13.37 15.15
N ASN A 973 -6.12 13.93 13.98
CA ASN A 973 -5.42 13.20 12.92
C ASN A 973 -3.90 13.10 13.19
N ASN A 974 -3.52 12.44 14.29
CA ASN A 974 -2.13 12.32 14.76
C ASN A 974 -1.24 11.37 13.92
N GLN A 975 -1.64 11.02 12.69
CA GLN A 975 -0.91 10.11 11.81
C GLN A 975 0.48 10.64 11.43
N ALA A 976 0.64 11.95 11.28
CA ALA A 976 1.93 12.60 10.99
C ALA A 976 2.55 13.34 12.19
N PHE A 977 1.80 13.53 13.28
CA PHE A 977 2.27 14.30 14.44
C PHE A 977 3.49 13.66 15.13
N THR A 978 4.39 14.51 15.59
CA THR A 978 5.58 14.22 16.38
C THR A 978 5.23 13.71 17.78
N SER A 979 6.14 12.95 18.41
CA SER A 979 5.94 12.46 19.78
C SER A 979 5.69 13.60 20.77
N GLN A 980 6.41 14.72 20.64
CA GLN A 980 6.25 15.87 21.53
C GLN A 980 4.86 16.51 21.45
N LEU A 981 4.26 16.57 20.26
CA LEU A 981 2.89 17.07 20.11
C LEU A 981 1.86 16.07 20.65
N ASN A 982 2.12 14.76 20.56
CA ASN A 982 1.28 13.74 21.20
C ASN A 982 1.37 13.80 22.74
N ASP A 983 2.54 14.07 23.32
CA ASP A 983 2.70 14.30 24.76
C ASP A 983 1.94 15.54 25.24
N ASP A 984 1.97 16.63 24.47
CA ASP A 984 1.20 17.85 24.75
C ASP A 984 -0.31 17.57 24.70
N LEU A 985 -0.78 16.79 23.72
CA LEU A 985 -2.16 16.35 23.63
C LEU A 985 -2.58 15.50 24.84
N VAL A 986 -1.74 14.56 25.30
CA VAL A 986 -2.01 13.77 26.52
C VAL A 986 -2.13 14.66 27.77
N ARG A 987 -1.38 15.76 27.84
CA ARG A 987 -1.55 16.79 28.90
C ARG A 987 -2.88 17.51 28.76
N MET A 988 -3.26 17.94 27.55
CA MET A 988 -4.57 18.60 27.30
C MET A 988 -5.76 17.68 27.62
N PHE A 989 -5.62 16.36 27.43
CA PHE A 989 -6.68 15.39 27.75
C PHE A 989 -7.00 15.32 29.25
N LEU A 990 -6.14 15.85 30.13
CA LEU A 990 -6.43 15.94 31.56
C LEU A 990 -7.68 16.80 31.83
N ASP A 991 -7.87 17.89 31.08
CA ASP A 991 -8.97 18.85 31.23
C ASP A 991 -10.27 18.44 30.51
N PHE A 992 -10.27 17.33 29.78
CA PHE A 992 -11.45 16.85 29.05
C PHE A 992 -12.48 16.26 30.02
N LYS A 993 -13.78 16.47 29.74
CA LYS A 993 -14.86 15.92 30.57
C LYS A 993 -14.81 14.38 30.60
N LYS A 994 -15.06 13.80 31.78
CA LYS A 994 -15.20 12.34 31.96
C LYS A 994 -16.25 11.79 30.99
N GLY A 995 -15.93 10.68 30.32
CA GLY A 995 -16.76 10.08 29.27
C GLY A 995 -16.52 10.60 27.85
N CYS A 996 -15.80 11.72 27.68
CA CYS A 996 -15.40 12.24 26.36
C CYS A 996 -14.70 11.16 25.53
N LYS A 997 -15.00 11.11 24.23
CA LYS A 997 -14.39 10.20 23.27
C LYS A 997 -13.30 10.94 22.50
N ILE A 998 -12.14 10.33 22.36
CA ILE A 998 -11.01 10.86 21.62
C ILE A 998 -10.72 9.89 20.48
N VAL A 999 -10.88 10.36 19.25
CA VAL A 999 -10.68 9.60 18.02
C VAL A 999 -9.31 9.98 17.45
N SER A 1000 -8.46 8.98 17.21
CA SER A 1000 -7.11 9.21 16.69
C SER A 1000 -6.64 8.06 15.82
N LEU A 1001 -5.66 8.28 14.93
CA LEU A 1001 -5.13 7.22 14.07
C LEU A 1001 -4.00 6.42 14.74
N LYS A 1002 -3.25 7.06 15.64
CA LYS A 1002 -2.32 6.39 16.57
C LYS A 1002 -2.87 6.39 18.00
N SER A 1003 -2.57 5.34 18.75
CA SER A 1003 -2.84 5.26 20.19
C SER A 1003 -2.03 6.31 20.97
N PHE A 1004 -2.64 6.91 21.98
CA PHE A 1004 -1.97 7.74 22.99
C PHE A 1004 -1.54 6.96 24.25
N VAL A 1005 -1.70 5.62 24.23
CA VAL A 1005 -1.34 4.69 25.31
C VAL A 1005 -0.34 3.68 24.77
N HIS A 1006 0.75 3.45 25.51
CA HIS A 1006 1.81 2.53 25.12
C HIS A 1006 1.44 1.08 25.48
N ASP A 1007 1.72 0.14 24.57
CA ASP A 1007 1.26 -1.24 24.70
C ASP A 1007 1.94 -1.96 25.89
N HIS A 1008 1.14 -2.54 26.79
CA HIS A 1008 1.56 -3.00 28.12
C HIS A 1008 2.50 -4.23 28.14
N LYS A 1009 3.03 -4.67 27.00
CA LYS A 1009 3.94 -5.83 26.91
C LYS A 1009 5.32 -5.58 27.53
N SER A 1010 5.71 -4.32 27.75
CA SER A 1010 6.94 -3.90 28.46
C SER A 1010 6.69 -3.54 29.93
N ALA A 1011 5.95 -4.40 30.65
CA ALA A 1011 5.38 -4.14 31.98
C ALA A 1011 6.37 -3.94 33.15
N SER A 1012 7.70 -3.94 32.92
CA SER A 1012 8.71 -3.81 33.98
C SER A 1012 9.16 -2.37 34.28
N HIS A 1013 8.89 -1.39 33.40
CA HIS A 1013 9.41 -0.02 33.58
C HIS A 1013 8.41 1.14 33.41
N ASN A 1014 7.35 1.02 32.61
CA ASN A 1014 6.39 2.12 32.40
C ASN A 1014 5.21 2.10 33.40
N VAL A 1015 5.51 2.29 34.68
CA VAL A 1015 4.48 2.48 35.74
C VAL A 1015 3.80 3.87 35.65
N ASN A 1016 4.42 4.81 34.91
CA ASN A 1016 4.01 6.23 34.87
C ASN A 1016 3.43 6.67 33.50
N ASP A 1017 2.89 5.76 32.67
CA ASP A 1017 2.14 6.19 31.47
C ASP A 1017 0.81 6.86 31.88
N VAL A 1018 0.80 8.20 31.84
CA VAL A 1018 -0.36 9.04 32.15
C VAL A 1018 -1.55 8.69 31.27
N GLY A 1019 -1.34 8.45 29.97
CA GLY A 1019 -2.37 8.05 29.03
C GLY A 1019 -3.06 6.76 29.46
N SER A 1020 -2.30 5.74 29.86
CA SER A 1020 -2.86 4.48 30.37
C SER A 1020 -3.73 4.67 31.62
N THR A 1021 -3.42 5.68 32.44
CA THR A 1021 -4.16 6.02 33.65
C THR A 1021 -5.48 6.75 33.32
N ILE A 1022 -5.46 7.68 32.36
CA ILE A 1022 -6.61 8.57 32.07
C ILE A 1022 -7.53 8.13 30.91
N LEU A 1023 -7.10 7.19 30.06
CA LEU A 1023 -7.86 6.72 28.90
C LEU A 1023 -8.18 5.22 28.98
N ASP A 1024 -9.37 4.84 28.50
CA ASP A 1024 -9.74 3.47 28.13
C ASP A 1024 -9.78 3.36 26.59
N VAL A 1025 -8.92 2.54 25.99
CA VAL A 1025 -8.62 2.61 24.53
C VAL A 1025 -9.14 1.40 23.78
N LYS A 1026 -9.96 1.65 22.75
CA LYS A 1026 -10.43 0.63 21.81
C LYS A 1026 -9.84 0.85 20.42
N THR A 1027 -8.85 0.04 20.06
CA THR A 1027 -8.33 -0.02 18.68
C THR A 1027 -9.34 -0.70 17.75
N LEU A 1028 -9.48 -0.15 16.55
CA LEU A 1028 -10.39 -0.55 15.49
C LEU A 1028 -9.67 -0.45 14.14
N SER A 1029 -10.16 -1.15 13.11
CA SER A 1029 -9.68 -1.02 11.74
C SER A 1029 -10.69 -0.31 10.84
N TYR A 1030 -10.17 0.30 9.78
CA TYR A 1030 -10.91 0.90 8.67
C TYR A 1030 -10.47 0.27 7.33
N PRO A 1031 -11.39 0.10 6.35
CA PRO A 1031 -11.09 -0.52 5.06
C PRO A 1031 -10.38 0.44 4.09
N GLU A 1032 -10.23 0.02 2.85
CA GLU A 1032 -9.75 0.86 1.74
C GLU A 1032 -10.66 2.10 1.53
N GLU A 1033 -10.13 3.14 0.86
CA GLU A 1033 -10.86 4.38 0.49
C GLU A 1033 -11.37 5.26 1.65
N TYR A 1034 -10.89 5.06 2.89
CA TYR A 1034 -11.32 5.86 4.06
C TYR A 1034 -10.41 7.06 4.38
N VAL A 1035 -9.21 7.15 3.79
CA VAL A 1035 -8.25 8.26 3.96
C VAL A 1035 -7.57 8.62 2.63
N SER A 1036 -7.19 9.89 2.42
CA SER A 1036 -6.74 10.36 1.10
C SER A 1036 -5.30 10.03 0.72
N TRP A 1037 -4.46 9.57 1.65
CA TRP A 1037 -3.02 9.34 1.44
C TRP A 1037 -2.62 7.86 1.24
N THR A 1038 -3.55 6.91 1.37
CA THR A 1038 -3.31 5.49 1.13
C THR A 1038 -4.58 4.81 0.65
N GLY A 1039 -4.48 4.00 -0.40
CA GLY A 1039 -5.57 3.13 -0.84
C GLY A 1039 -5.82 1.96 0.13
N ALA A 1040 -4.77 1.49 0.82
CA ALA A 1040 -4.90 0.38 1.78
C ALA A 1040 -5.55 0.83 3.09
N GLY A 1041 -6.35 -0.06 3.68
CA GLY A 1041 -6.95 0.12 5.01
C GLY A 1041 -5.92 0.22 6.15
N GLY A 1042 -6.39 0.65 7.31
CA GLY A 1042 -5.53 0.96 8.46
C GLY A 1042 -6.25 0.80 9.80
N ASN A 1043 -5.62 1.33 10.86
CA ASN A 1043 -6.13 1.28 12.23
C ASN A 1043 -6.43 2.68 12.75
N PHE A 1044 -7.36 2.76 13.70
CA PHE A 1044 -7.66 3.95 14.49
C PHE A 1044 -8.06 3.55 15.91
N CYS A 1045 -8.06 4.52 16.82
CA CYS A 1045 -8.39 4.34 18.23
C CYS A 1045 -9.60 5.19 18.59
N ILE A 1046 -10.52 4.62 19.37
CA ILE A 1046 -11.53 5.37 20.13
C ILE A 1046 -11.14 5.24 21.60
N SER A 1047 -10.65 6.33 22.19
CA SER A 1047 -10.25 6.41 23.59
C SER A 1047 -11.33 7.09 24.41
N THR A 1048 -11.75 6.52 25.54
CA THR A 1048 -12.72 7.14 26.46
C THR A 1048 -11.99 7.74 27.66
N ARG A 1049 -12.27 9.01 27.98
CA ARG A 1049 -11.76 9.67 29.19
C ARG A 1049 -12.36 9.02 30.44
N LYS A 1050 -11.51 8.41 31.26
CA LYS A 1050 -11.87 7.77 32.54
C LYS A 1050 -12.33 8.76 33.59
#